data_AF-A0A433JR01-F1
#
_entry.id   AF-A0A433JR01-F1
#
_cell.length_a   1.000
_cell.length_b   1.000
_cell.length_c   1.000
_cell.angle_alpha   90.00
_cell.angle_beta   90.00
_cell.angle_gamma   90.00
#
_symmetry.space_group_name_H-M   'P 1'
#
loop_
_entity.id
_entity.type
_entity.pdbx_description
1 polymer ?
#
loop_
_entity_poly.entity_id
_entity_poly.type
_entity_poly.pdbx_seq_one_letter_code
_entity_poly.pdbx_strand_id
1 'polypeptide(L)'
;MAQQGSAKREAVRIEGASSVTTPSVRRPVRRSPLRSLGVAALLIGLVTAGAIGTGASAALATTETPSPPAAPTAPPEDDRAEAPIIGSPSPGSVITSASTTISGTKTPGSGVQVQNGAGDVLCIIDASDAEGWSCTITLGAGAAITIQAIATGADGAAGGRTSVQVTSVPPPTILSGGSTPGNGLLRGTGIPGATVTATTSSGESCSSGADSSGAWACLLPARAADGSYSATASQVATYTSTRSDASPAVRLVLDRTVPSPPLISSPRSGSSVPTEDVRFAGSGEDGATVTVFAGSASVCQAIVSNSEWSCVAARLTVGDVRIVAIQRDAADNTSGGGVPVELTVGGSTPAPSPTPTPSGSAPGDEPSETATPTAPQPEPSPAPPTPDEPTSPAVPPPGASPWDRDTWDAATPFTTPRAPLFSSGTGPEWARTLLLAALAVAGIALASHVARGAGAVSRGATGPGATSSSPLSSPARFVLTGRNRRDVVTAPRVVPAPSSIPTVVAALVAVAGLLILSRPVDGSPAYARLLFASVTATFVVALASVAVPAVASRLFGSGRVHTTVDPRGFLVIAATVAASRFLGLEPPLLFALVLTASTSLAVSRVAEGRVAGIRILSLAVLGGASWALGSVFPLLGLGGFAASLVTETLNVLTAAALGSAAIMLLPIGASSGRSLWAASRVAWVAIGFVVVAVELVLLGSGTPAMTSAVTSIGSAAAVACIVLCLSVWIWRRYIAPALEEESGL
;
A
#
# COMPACT_ATOMS: atom_id res chain seq x y z
N MET A 1 -91.82 14.91 -7.18
CA MET A 1 -92.37 15.95 -6.27
C MET A 1 -91.28 16.98 -6.01
N ALA A 2 -91.57 18.24 -6.35
CA ALA A 2 -90.84 19.42 -5.89
C ALA A 2 -91.00 19.57 -4.35
N GLN A 3 -90.30 20.39 -3.56
CA GLN A 3 -89.81 21.75 -3.78
C GLN A 3 -89.01 22.25 -2.54
N GLN A 4 -88.02 23.15 -2.73
CA GLN A 4 -87.62 24.35 -1.92
C GLN A 4 -87.16 24.23 -0.44
N GLY A 5 -86.25 25.07 0.11
CA GLY A 5 -85.59 26.34 -0.32
C GLY A 5 -84.27 26.59 0.47
N SER A 6 -83.28 27.34 -0.05
CA SER A 6 -83.08 28.82 0.03
C SER A 6 -82.91 29.36 1.47
N ALA A 7 -81.99 30.23 1.87
CA ALA A 7 -80.76 30.87 1.36
C ALA A 7 -80.19 31.75 2.52
N LYS A 8 -78.90 32.10 2.53
CA LYS A 8 -78.47 33.46 2.93
C LYS A 8 -77.10 33.81 2.36
N ARG A 9 -77.06 34.94 1.64
CA ARG A 9 -75.88 35.67 1.16
C ARG A 9 -75.43 36.66 2.22
N GLU A 10 -74.14 37.00 2.20
CA GLU A 10 -73.70 38.36 2.49
C GLU A 10 -72.55 38.69 1.53
N ALA A 11 -72.66 39.87 0.91
CA ALA A 11 -71.75 40.39 -0.09
C ALA A 11 -71.46 41.85 0.27
N VAL A 12 -70.19 42.27 0.18
CA VAL A 12 -69.83 43.66 -0.04
C VAL A 12 -68.67 43.70 -1.05
N ARG A 13 -68.89 44.48 -2.11
CA ARG A 13 -68.00 44.86 -3.22
C ARG A 13 -67.81 46.37 -3.15
N ILE A 14 -66.60 46.89 -3.40
CA ILE A 14 -66.27 48.08 -4.25
C ILE A 14 -64.80 47.89 -4.71
N GLU A 15 -64.51 47.48 -5.95
CA GLU A 15 -64.23 48.27 -7.17
C GLU A 15 -63.02 49.23 -7.14
N GLY A 16 -62.08 49.02 -8.07
CA GLY A 16 -60.92 49.87 -8.33
C GLY A 16 -59.99 49.26 -9.40
N ALA A 17 -60.18 49.67 -10.66
CA ALA A 17 -59.41 49.27 -11.82
C ALA A 17 -57.97 49.85 -11.83
N SER A 18 -57.02 49.15 -12.49
CA SER A 18 -56.07 49.68 -13.49
C SER A 18 -54.71 48.98 -13.48
N SER A 19 -54.14 48.83 -14.69
CA SER A 19 -52.74 48.55 -15.05
C SER A 19 -52.24 47.09 -15.00
N VAL A 20 -52.22 46.52 -16.21
CA VAL A 20 -51.27 45.52 -16.69
C VAL A 20 -49.85 46.04 -16.46
N THR A 21 -49.06 45.33 -15.65
CA THR A 21 -47.61 45.55 -15.52
C THR A 21 -46.90 44.28 -15.94
N THR A 22 -46.26 44.35 -17.10
CA THR A 22 -45.32 43.37 -17.63
C THR A 22 -44.19 43.11 -16.61
N PRO A 23 -43.80 41.85 -16.34
CA PRO A 23 -42.56 41.61 -15.63
C PRO A 23 -41.40 41.95 -16.59
N SER A 24 -40.62 42.96 -16.21
CA SER A 24 -39.42 43.38 -16.92
C SER A 24 -38.51 42.18 -17.23
N VAL A 25 -38.20 41.99 -18.51
CA VAL A 25 -37.10 41.13 -18.97
C VAL A 25 -35.80 41.69 -18.39
N ARG A 26 -35.37 41.20 -17.23
CA ARG A 26 -33.98 41.38 -16.79
C ARG A 26 -33.12 40.48 -17.67
N ARG A 27 -32.47 41.10 -18.67
CA ARG A 27 -31.37 40.50 -19.43
C ARG A 27 -30.39 39.85 -18.44
N PRO A 28 -30.05 38.56 -18.59
CA PRO A 28 -29.00 37.97 -17.78
C PRO A 28 -27.69 38.69 -18.12
N VAL A 29 -27.11 39.35 -17.12
CA VAL A 29 -25.74 39.84 -17.19
C VAL A 29 -24.86 38.65 -17.55
N ARG A 30 -24.29 38.66 -18.77
CA ARG A 30 -23.20 37.77 -19.17
C ARG A 30 -22.03 38.02 -18.21
N ARG A 31 -22.00 37.30 -17.09
CA ARG A 31 -20.80 37.17 -16.27
C ARG A 31 -19.92 36.14 -16.97
N SER A 32 -18.77 36.60 -17.45
CA SER A 32 -17.81 35.80 -18.21
C SER A 32 -17.37 34.57 -17.41
N PRO A 33 -17.16 33.41 -18.07
CA PRO A 33 -16.75 32.16 -17.43
C PRO A 33 -15.28 32.16 -16.94
N LEU A 34 -14.59 33.30 -17.01
CA LEU A 34 -13.16 33.41 -16.72
C LEU A 34 -12.81 33.60 -15.24
N ARG A 35 -13.76 33.94 -14.36
CA ARG A 35 -13.46 34.18 -12.94
C ARG A 35 -13.48 32.93 -12.04
N SER A 36 -14.03 31.81 -12.51
CA SER A 36 -14.04 30.53 -11.74
C SER A 36 -12.88 29.60 -12.05
N LEU A 37 -12.05 29.91 -13.06
CA LEU A 37 -10.79 29.21 -13.35
C LEU A 37 -9.60 29.76 -12.53
N GLY A 38 -9.72 30.98 -12.00
CA GLY A 38 -8.67 31.60 -11.18
C GLY A 38 -8.42 30.91 -9.83
N VAL A 39 -9.42 30.24 -9.26
CA VAL A 39 -9.26 29.48 -8.00
C VAL A 39 -8.56 28.14 -8.22
N ALA A 40 -8.67 27.56 -9.43
CA ALA A 40 -7.91 26.36 -9.81
C ALA A 40 -6.45 26.69 -10.16
N ALA A 41 -6.18 27.88 -10.73
CA ALA A 41 -4.83 28.34 -11.00
C ALA A 41 -4.05 28.72 -9.72
N LEU A 42 -4.74 29.21 -8.68
CA LEU A 42 -4.11 29.55 -7.40
C LEU A 42 -3.61 28.32 -6.62
N LEU A 43 -4.26 27.15 -6.80
CA LEU A 43 -3.81 25.88 -6.21
C LEU A 43 -2.66 25.22 -6.99
N ILE A 44 -2.47 25.58 -8.27
CA ILE A 44 -1.28 25.20 -9.05
C ILE A 44 -0.07 26.07 -8.63
N GLY A 45 -0.31 27.35 -8.32
CA GLY A 45 0.74 28.29 -7.89
C GLY A 45 1.37 27.99 -6.52
N LEU A 46 0.64 27.37 -5.59
CA LEU A 46 1.18 27.04 -4.26
C LEU A 46 1.98 25.72 -4.22
N VAL A 47 1.91 24.94 -5.29
CA VAL A 47 2.67 23.68 -5.44
C VAL A 47 3.97 23.92 -6.24
N THR A 48 4.11 25.07 -6.90
CA THR A 48 5.32 25.50 -7.63
C THR A 48 6.21 26.49 -6.87
N ALA A 49 5.83 26.95 -5.68
CA ALA A 49 6.54 27.98 -4.91
C ALA A 49 7.60 27.43 -3.95
N GLY A 50 8.34 26.39 -4.37
CA GLY A 50 9.39 25.76 -3.59
C GLY A 50 10.63 25.37 -4.41
N ALA A 51 10.93 26.08 -5.51
CA ALA A 51 12.18 25.92 -6.25
C ALA A 51 12.42 27.09 -7.24
N ILE A 52 12.79 28.27 -6.74
CA ILE A 52 13.65 29.20 -7.49
C ILE A 52 14.69 29.73 -6.52
N GLY A 53 15.65 28.87 -6.17
CA GLY A 53 16.96 29.29 -5.67
C GLY A 53 17.93 29.29 -6.83
N THR A 54 17.90 30.33 -7.66
CA THR A 54 18.89 30.56 -8.71
C THR A 54 20.18 31.06 -8.07
N GLY A 55 21.11 30.15 -7.79
CA GLY A 55 22.52 30.49 -7.61
C GLY A 55 23.16 30.68 -8.98
N ALA A 56 22.93 31.82 -9.62
CA ALA A 56 23.65 32.26 -10.80
C ALA A 56 23.98 33.74 -10.63
N SER A 57 25.13 34.02 -10.02
CA SER A 57 25.71 35.36 -9.98
C SER A 57 26.23 35.71 -11.36
N ALA A 58 25.38 36.32 -12.20
CA ALA A 58 25.84 37.07 -13.36
C ALA A 58 26.17 38.49 -12.89
N ALA A 59 27.46 38.76 -12.67
CA ALA A 59 27.94 40.12 -12.44
C ALA A 59 27.80 40.92 -13.75
N LEU A 60 27.01 42.00 -13.67
CA LEU A 60 27.00 43.07 -14.67
C LEU A 60 28.35 43.78 -14.63
N ALA A 61 29.08 43.76 -15.74
CA ALA A 61 30.20 44.66 -15.97
C ALA A 61 29.90 45.49 -17.23
N THR A 62 30.03 46.80 -17.04
CA THR A 62 29.74 47.90 -17.93
C THR A 62 30.56 47.88 -19.21
N THR A 63 29.93 48.32 -20.30
CA THR A 63 30.55 48.57 -21.60
C THR A 63 31.42 49.83 -21.52
N GLU A 64 32.75 49.70 -21.69
CA GLU A 64 33.61 50.83 -22.03
C GLU A 64 34.28 50.61 -23.41
N THR A 65 34.43 51.74 -24.11
CA THR A 65 34.93 51.96 -25.48
C THR A 65 36.42 51.62 -25.63
N PRO A 66 36.90 51.12 -26.80
CA PRO A 66 38.24 50.54 -26.93
C PRO A 66 39.36 51.60 -27.04
N SER A 67 40.54 51.28 -26.50
CA SER A 67 41.83 51.95 -26.74
C SER A 67 42.83 50.98 -27.40
N PRO A 68 43.87 51.46 -28.10
CA PRO A 68 44.58 50.73 -29.18
C PRO A 68 45.55 49.64 -28.69
N PRO A 69 45.97 48.71 -29.58
CA PRO A 69 46.55 47.43 -29.18
C PRO A 69 48.01 47.54 -28.73
N ALA A 70 48.32 46.92 -27.59
CA ALA A 70 49.69 46.61 -27.17
C ALA A 70 50.08 45.18 -27.62
N ALA A 71 51.37 45.01 -27.86
CA ALA A 71 52.07 43.86 -28.44
C ALA A 71 51.75 42.49 -27.80
N PRO A 72 51.93 41.36 -28.54
CA PRO A 72 51.45 40.05 -28.12
C PRO A 72 52.20 39.53 -26.89
N THR A 73 51.47 39.30 -25.80
CA THR A 73 51.91 38.50 -24.65
C THR A 73 51.76 37.02 -24.99
N ALA A 74 52.74 36.20 -24.61
CA ALA A 74 52.73 34.75 -24.77
C ALA A 74 51.44 34.11 -24.22
N PRO A 75 50.97 32.97 -24.78
CA PRO A 75 49.80 32.27 -24.25
C PRO A 75 50.08 31.81 -22.80
N PRO A 76 49.07 31.81 -21.90
CA PRO A 76 49.26 31.30 -20.55
C PRO A 76 49.56 29.81 -20.60
N GLU A 77 50.56 29.35 -19.83
CA GLU A 77 50.77 27.93 -19.56
C GLU A 77 49.50 27.38 -18.87
N ASP A 78 48.99 26.26 -19.39
CA ASP A 78 47.85 25.54 -18.82
C ASP A 78 48.30 24.89 -17.50
N ASP A 79 48.12 25.59 -16.38
CA ASP A 79 48.44 25.19 -15.00
C ASP A 79 47.61 23.96 -14.50
N ARG A 80 47.11 23.13 -15.40
CA ARG A 80 46.30 21.96 -15.06
C ARG A 80 47.16 20.82 -14.54
N ALA A 81 46.80 20.31 -13.35
CA ALA A 81 47.39 19.10 -12.79
C ALA A 81 47.29 17.92 -13.78
N GLU A 82 48.38 17.16 -13.93
CA GLU A 82 48.46 15.99 -14.82
C GLU A 82 47.51 14.87 -14.39
N ALA A 83 47.11 14.01 -15.33
CA ALA A 83 46.20 12.90 -15.02
C ALA A 83 46.84 11.90 -14.04
N PRO A 84 46.11 11.46 -12.98
CA PRO A 84 46.61 10.43 -12.08
C PRO A 84 46.62 9.08 -12.79
N ILE A 85 47.54 8.19 -12.42
CA ILE A 85 47.59 6.82 -12.95
C ILE A 85 46.85 5.89 -11.98
N ILE A 86 46.04 4.98 -12.50
CA ILE A 86 45.40 3.91 -11.72
C ILE A 86 46.27 2.65 -11.86
N GLY A 87 46.86 2.18 -10.76
CA GLY A 87 47.69 0.97 -10.71
C GLY A 87 46.91 -0.29 -10.35
N SER A 88 45.87 -0.16 -9.52
CA SER A 88 44.94 -1.24 -9.16
C SER A 88 43.54 -0.65 -8.98
N PRO A 89 42.45 -1.33 -9.38
CA PRO A 89 42.44 -2.61 -10.09
C PRO A 89 42.95 -2.49 -11.54
N SER A 90 43.47 -3.59 -12.11
CA SER A 90 43.88 -3.61 -13.52
C SER A 90 42.67 -3.59 -14.46
N PRO A 91 42.83 -3.07 -15.71
CA PRO A 91 41.75 -3.08 -16.69
C PRO A 91 41.22 -4.50 -16.95
N GLY A 92 39.89 -4.65 -16.91
CA GLY A 92 39.19 -5.91 -17.16
C GLY A 92 39.17 -6.88 -15.98
N SER A 93 39.67 -6.49 -14.81
CA SER A 93 39.59 -7.32 -13.60
C SER A 93 38.15 -7.53 -13.13
N VAL A 94 37.91 -8.66 -12.45
CA VAL A 94 36.61 -9.01 -11.85
C VAL A 94 36.71 -8.85 -10.33
N ILE A 95 35.85 -8.01 -9.77
CA ILE A 95 35.74 -7.74 -8.33
C ILE A 95 34.56 -8.55 -7.80
N THR A 96 34.84 -9.48 -6.89
CA THR A 96 33.85 -10.42 -6.31
C THR A 96 33.35 -9.99 -4.93
N SER A 97 33.97 -8.97 -4.34
CA SER A 97 33.63 -8.39 -3.05
C SER A 97 32.66 -7.21 -3.18
N ALA A 98 32.04 -6.80 -2.07
CA ALA A 98 31.19 -5.60 -2.02
C ALA A 98 32.00 -4.28 -2.13
N SER A 99 33.27 -4.32 -1.74
CA SER A 99 34.18 -3.18 -1.78
C SER A 99 35.54 -3.58 -2.35
N THR A 100 36.21 -2.66 -3.03
CA THR A 100 37.58 -2.84 -3.53
C THR A 100 38.45 -1.66 -3.13
N THR A 101 39.76 -1.86 -3.10
CA THR A 101 40.72 -0.77 -2.93
C THR A 101 41.24 -0.37 -4.30
N ILE A 102 41.07 0.90 -4.65
CA ILE A 102 41.68 1.51 -5.83
C ILE A 102 42.93 2.26 -5.39
N SER A 103 44.01 2.11 -6.15
CA SER A 103 45.30 2.75 -5.85
C SER A 103 46.06 3.09 -7.12
N GLY A 104 47.01 4.00 -7.00
CA GLY A 104 47.80 4.47 -8.12
C GLY A 104 48.79 5.56 -7.76
N THR A 105 49.23 6.32 -8.77
CA THR A 105 50.15 7.45 -8.60
C THR A 105 49.52 8.77 -9.05
N LYS A 106 49.98 9.87 -8.47
CA LYS A 106 49.56 11.25 -8.75
C LYS A 106 50.75 12.19 -8.72
N THR A 107 50.62 13.36 -9.34
CA THR A 107 51.63 14.42 -9.26
C THR A 107 51.72 14.96 -7.82
N PRO A 108 52.91 15.15 -7.24
CA PRO A 108 53.07 15.83 -5.95
C PRO A 108 52.36 17.18 -5.91
N GLY A 109 51.73 17.51 -4.78
CA GLY A 109 50.95 18.73 -4.60
C GLY A 109 49.52 18.70 -5.19
N SER A 110 49.16 17.67 -5.97
CA SER A 110 47.79 17.45 -6.47
C SER A 110 46.98 16.51 -5.57
N GLY A 111 45.65 16.65 -5.60
CA GLY A 111 44.69 15.69 -5.04
C GLY A 111 44.10 14.78 -6.13
N VAL A 112 43.31 13.78 -5.73
CA VAL A 112 42.63 12.85 -6.66
C VAL A 112 41.17 12.69 -6.25
N GLN A 113 40.28 12.87 -7.20
CA GLN A 113 38.87 12.57 -7.06
C GLN A 113 38.52 11.32 -7.87
N VAL A 114 38.05 10.27 -7.19
CA VAL A 114 37.59 9.04 -7.86
C VAL A 114 36.09 9.10 -8.03
N GLN A 115 35.63 8.84 -9.26
CA GLN A 115 34.21 8.84 -9.62
C GLN A 115 33.84 7.57 -10.38
N ASN A 116 32.54 7.24 -10.42
CA ASN A 116 32.01 6.24 -11.33
C ASN A 116 31.70 6.85 -12.71
N GLY A 117 31.32 6.00 -13.68
CA GLY A 117 30.92 6.46 -15.03
C GLY A 117 29.67 7.35 -15.08
N ALA A 118 28.89 7.45 -13.99
CA ALA A 118 27.76 8.36 -13.87
C ALA A 118 28.16 9.74 -13.31
N GLY A 119 29.41 9.90 -12.85
CA GLY A 119 29.92 11.12 -12.23
C GLY A 119 29.76 11.17 -10.71
N ASP A 120 29.27 10.10 -10.07
CA ASP A 120 29.18 10.05 -8.61
C ASP A 120 30.58 9.93 -8.01
N VAL A 121 30.85 10.74 -7.00
CA VAL A 121 32.13 10.74 -6.29
C VAL A 121 32.18 9.56 -5.34
N LEU A 122 33.12 8.64 -5.58
CA LEU A 122 33.32 7.44 -4.77
C LEU A 122 34.29 7.70 -3.62
N CYS A 123 35.33 8.50 -3.86
CA CYS A 123 36.28 8.93 -2.83
C CYS A 123 37.02 10.21 -3.26
N ILE A 124 37.55 10.95 -2.30
CA ILE A 124 38.40 12.13 -2.52
C ILE A 124 39.69 11.92 -1.72
N ILE A 125 40.82 12.15 -2.37
CA ILE A 125 42.15 12.19 -1.78
C ILE A 125 42.62 13.65 -1.86
N ASP A 126 42.87 14.26 -0.70
CA ASP A 126 43.31 15.65 -0.62
C ASP A 126 44.70 15.87 -1.24
N ALA A 127 44.94 17.11 -1.66
CA ALA A 127 46.21 17.55 -2.21
C ALA A 127 47.35 17.35 -1.20
N SER A 128 48.43 16.71 -1.65
CA SER A 128 49.59 16.36 -0.81
C SER A 128 50.81 16.08 -1.66
N ASP A 129 52.00 16.15 -1.06
CA ASP A 129 53.28 15.82 -1.72
C ASP A 129 53.49 14.31 -1.93
N ALA A 130 52.59 13.47 -1.44
CA ALA A 130 52.64 12.03 -1.67
C ALA A 130 52.42 11.69 -3.17
N GLU A 131 53.32 10.89 -3.72
CA GLU A 131 53.23 10.40 -5.11
C GLU A 131 52.22 9.26 -5.27
N GLY A 132 51.95 8.52 -4.20
CA GLY A 132 50.96 7.44 -4.18
C GLY A 132 49.59 7.91 -3.65
N TRP A 133 48.53 7.26 -4.11
CA TRP A 133 47.19 7.42 -3.58
C TRP A 133 46.46 6.07 -3.50
N SER A 134 45.52 5.97 -2.56
CA SER A 134 44.69 4.78 -2.36
C SER A 134 43.39 5.15 -1.67
N CYS A 135 42.28 4.50 -2.05
CA CYS A 135 41.02 4.60 -1.32
C CYS A 135 40.19 3.32 -1.48
N THR A 136 39.34 3.01 -0.49
CA THR A 136 38.37 1.93 -0.59
C THR A 136 37.05 2.45 -1.14
N ILE A 137 36.54 1.79 -2.17
CA ILE A 137 35.30 2.16 -2.86
C ILE A 137 34.32 0.99 -2.86
N THR A 138 33.03 1.32 -2.83
CA THR A 138 31.94 0.36 -3.05
C THR A 138 31.47 0.49 -4.49
N LEU A 139 31.30 -0.64 -5.17
CA LEU A 139 30.85 -0.69 -6.55
C LEU A 139 29.47 -1.36 -6.61
N GLY A 140 28.59 -0.82 -7.47
CA GLY A 140 27.38 -1.52 -7.87
C GLY A 140 27.73 -2.76 -8.71
N ALA A 141 26.76 -3.62 -8.97
CA ALA A 141 26.94 -4.75 -9.88
C ALA A 141 26.99 -4.28 -11.35
N GLY A 142 27.88 -4.87 -12.16
CA GLY A 142 27.92 -4.58 -13.59
C GLY A 142 29.08 -5.23 -14.34
N ALA A 143 28.93 -5.39 -15.67
CA ALA A 143 29.93 -6.01 -16.53
C ALA A 143 31.10 -5.09 -16.89
N ALA A 144 30.83 -3.78 -17.02
CA ALA A 144 31.79 -2.78 -17.48
C ALA A 144 31.61 -1.48 -16.69
N ILE A 145 31.97 -1.52 -15.40
CA ILE A 145 31.93 -0.36 -14.53
C ILE A 145 33.16 0.49 -14.78
N THR A 146 32.93 1.71 -15.27
CA THR A 146 33.99 2.71 -15.40
C THR A 146 34.28 3.33 -14.05
N ILE A 147 35.53 3.25 -13.61
CA ILE A 147 36.07 4.02 -12.50
C ILE A 147 37.02 5.06 -13.09
N GLN A 148 36.81 6.32 -12.76
CA GLN A 148 37.59 7.44 -13.26
C GLN A 148 38.31 8.12 -12.10
N ALA A 149 39.61 8.35 -12.24
CA ALA A 149 40.40 9.18 -11.34
C ALA A 149 40.69 10.52 -12.04
N ILE A 150 40.39 11.62 -11.34
CA ILE A 150 40.52 12.99 -11.82
C ILE A 150 41.52 13.69 -10.90
N ALA A 151 42.57 14.31 -11.44
CA ALA A 151 43.45 15.15 -10.63
C ALA A 151 42.73 16.42 -10.20
N THR A 152 42.98 16.87 -8.98
CA THR A 152 42.48 18.15 -8.46
C THR A 152 43.67 19.03 -8.08
N GLY A 153 43.73 20.24 -8.63
CA GLY A 153 44.73 21.25 -8.26
C GLY A 153 44.54 21.77 -6.83
N ALA A 154 45.53 22.54 -6.34
CA ALA A 154 45.50 23.13 -4.99
C ALA A 154 44.37 24.16 -4.80
N ASP A 155 43.87 24.73 -5.89
CA ASP A 155 42.71 25.62 -6.00
C ASP A 155 41.38 24.87 -6.16
N GLY A 156 41.41 23.53 -6.19
CA GLY A 156 40.25 22.67 -6.43
C GLY A 156 39.88 22.52 -7.90
N ALA A 157 40.66 23.06 -8.84
CA ALA A 157 40.38 22.93 -10.27
C ALA A 157 40.62 21.49 -10.76
N ALA A 158 39.70 20.97 -11.58
CA ALA A 158 39.85 19.63 -12.16
C ALA A 158 40.89 19.62 -13.29
N GLY A 159 41.91 18.77 -13.14
CA GLY A 159 42.99 18.51 -14.09
C GLY A 159 42.73 17.32 -15.01
N GLY A 160 43.80 16.59 -15.33
CA GLY A 160 43.79 15.40 -16.17
C GLY A 160 42.97 14.24 -15.59
N ARG A 161 42.53 13.31 -16.45
CA ARG A 161 41.65 12.19 -16.09
C ARG A 161 42.18 10.87 -16.64
N THR A 162 42.05 9.82 -15.85
CA THR A 162 42.32 8.43 -16.24
C THR A 162 41.13 7.55 -15.87
N SER A 163 40.84 6.52 -16.65
CA SER A 163 39.75 5.59 -16.36
C SER A 163 40.17 4.14 -16.53
N VAL A 164 39.59 3.28 -15.69
CA VAL A 164 39.68 1.82 -15.81
C VAL A 164 38.28 1.24 -15.86
N GLN A 165 38.10 0.16 -16.63
CA GLN A 165 36.87 -0.63 -16.61
C GLN A 165 37.08 -1.93 -15.87
N VAL A 166 36.12 -2.27 -15.01
CA VAL A 166 36.11 -3.51 -14.23
C VAL A 166 34.75 -4.19 -14.30
N THR A 167 34.72 -5.49 -14.09
CA THR A 167 33.49 -6.23 -13.82
C THR A 167 33.29 -6.32 -12.31
N SER A 168 32.09 -6.06 -11.80
CA SER A 168 31.77 -6.22 -10.38
C SER A 168 30.61 -7.18 -10.18
N VAL A 169 30.80 -8.12 -9.25
CA VAL A 169 29.83 -9.13 -8.81
C VAL A 169 29.86 -9.17 -7.29
N PRO A 170 29.24 -8.20 -6.60
CA PRO A 170 29.19 -8.21 -5.13
C PRO A 170 28.49 -9.46 -4.60
N PRO A 171 28.73 -9.87 -3.34
CA PRO A 171 28.00 -10.97 -2.73
C PRO A 171 26.49 -10.67 -2.63
N PRO A 172 25.62 -11.69 -2.73
CA PRO A 172 24.20 -11.53 -2.41
C PRO A 172 24.00 -11.34 -0.89
N THR A 173 22.79 -10.97 -0.48
CA THR A 173 22.39 -10.93 0.93
C THR A 173 21.50 -12.11 1.26
N ILE A 174 21.50 -12.54 2.53
CA ILE A 174 20.49 -13.43 3.11
C ILE A 174 19.66 -12.59 4.10
N LEU A 175 18.35 -12.53 3.87
CA LEU A 175 17.37 -11.85 4.73
C LEU A 175 16.63 -12.82 5.65
N SER A 176 16.55 -14.10 5.29
CA SER A 176 15.92 -15.13 6.12
C SER A 176 16.94 -15.72 7.10
N GLY A 177 16.65 -15.59 8.40
CA GLY A 177 17.48 -16.13 9.46
C GLY A 177 17.14 -15.52 10.81
N GLY A 178 17.83 -15.99 11.85
CA GLY A 178 17.59 -15.60 13.24
C GLY A 178 17.47 -16.82 14.16
N SER A 179 16.91 -16.59 15.34
CA SER A 179 16.66 -17.64 16.34
C SER A 179 15.31 -18.33 16.16
N THR A 180 14.45 -17.81 15.30
CA THR A 180 13.12 -18.39 15.04
C THR A 180 13.25 -19.66 14.19
N PRO A 181 12.72 -20.81 14.65
CA PRO A 181 12.65 -22.03 13.86
C PRO A 181 11.85 -21.86 12.58
N GLY A 182 12.21 -22.59 11.53
CA GLY A 182 11.44 -22.62 10.29
C GLY A 182 11.83 -23.78 9.38
N ASN A 183 11.09 -23.94 8.29
CA ASN A 183 11.20 -25.09 7.37
C ASN A 183 12.46 -25.12 6.46
N GLY A 184 13.39 -24.17 6.65
CA GLY A 184 14.62 -24.08 5.86
C GLY A 184 14.49 -23.29 4.56
N LEU A 185 13.48 -22.42 4.45
CA LEU A 185 13.37 -21.46 3.35
C LEU A 185 14.33 -20.29 3.58
N LEU A 186 15.32 -20.15 2.70
CA LEU A 186 16.24 -19.02 2.66
C LEU A 186 15.77 -18.01 1.60
N ARG A 187 15.76 -16.73 1.94
CA ARG A 187 15.45 -15.62 1.02
C ARG A 187 16.48 -14.52 1.17
N GLY A 188 16.63 -13.73 0.13
CA GLY A 188 17.52 -12.58 0.17
C GLY A 188 17.48 -11.75 -1.11
N THR A 189 18.50 -10.90 -1.27
CA THR A 189 18.69 -10.11 -2.49
C THR A 189 19.99 -10.49 -3.19
N GLY A 190 20.02 -10.32 -4.51
CA GLY A 190 21.15 -10.61 -5.38
C GLY A 190 21.07 -9.79 -6.66
N ILE A 191 21.99 -10.05 -7.59
CA ILE A 191 22.01 -9.40 -8.90
C ILE A 191 20.83 -9.95 -9.73
N PRO A 192 19.99 -9.11 -10.36
CA PRO A 192 18.88 -9.61 -11.16
C PRO A 192 19.31 -10.61 -12.24
N GLY A 193 18.63 -11.76 -12.29
CA GLY A 193 18.94 -12.88 -13.18
C GLY A 193 20.16 -13.72 -12.80
N ALA A 194 20.90 -13.37 -11.73
CA ALA A 194 22.03 -14.17 -11.26
C ALA A 194 21.57 -15.48 -10.63
N THR A 195 22.39 -16.51 -10.73
CA THR A 195 22.19 -17.75 -9.99
C THR A 195 22.78 -17.58 -8.60
N VAL A 196 21.94 -17.60 -7.57
CA VAL A 196 22.35 -17.55 -6.16
C VAL A 196 22.44 -18.96 -5.62
N THR A 197 23.51 -19.26 -4.88
CA THR A 197 23.72 -20.52 -4.15
C THR A 197 23.92 -20.18 -2.68
N ALA A 198 23.01 -20.68 -1.83
CA ALA A 198 23.14 -20.61 -0.38
C ALA A 198 23.65 -21.95 0.15
N THR A 199 24.55 -21.90 1.13
CA THR A 199 25.21 -23.07 1.73
C THR A 199 25.25 -22.91 3.24
N THR A 200 24.91 -23.98 3.96
CA THR A 200 24.97 -24.06 5.42
C THR A 200 26.34 -24.54 5.91
N SER A 201 26.64 -24.35 7.19
CA SER A 201 27.87 -24.82 7.85
C SER A 201 28.06 -26.34 7.82
N SER A 202 26.98 -27.10 7.68
CA SER A 202 26.98 -28.57 7.55
C SER A 202 27.09 -29.04 6.09
N GLY A 203 27.10 -28.11 5.12
CA GLY A 203 27.35 -28.38 3.71
C GLY A 203 26.09 -28.56 2.85
N GLU A 204 24.89 -28.53 3.44
CA GLU A 204 23.65 -28.49 2.67
C GLU A 204 23.55 -27.17 1.92
N SER A 205 23.19 -27.25 0.64
CA SER A 205 23.06 -26.10 -0.23
C SER A 205 21.75 -26.13 -1.01
N CYS A 206 21.27 -24.94 -1.35
CA CYS A 206 20.19 -24.73 -2.30
C CYS A 206 20.57 -23.63 -3.28
N SER A 207 19.96 -23.63 -4.47
CA SER A 207 20.22 -22.63 -5.49
C SER A 207 18.93 -22.21 -6.18
N SER A 208 18.87 -20.92 -6.52
CA SER A 208 17.76 -20.30 -7.22
C SER A 208 18.26 -19.13 -8.06
N GLY A 209 17.61 -18.84 -9.17
CA GLY A 209 17.80 -17.56 -9.86
C GLY A 209 17.22 -16.42 -9.03
N ALA A 210 17.91 -15.28 -9.00
CA ALA A 210 17.34 -14.02 -8.57
C ALA A 210 16.42 -13.48 -9.67
N ASP A 211 15.23 -13.02 -9.29
CA ASP A 211 14.26 -12.46 -10.23
C ASP A 211 14.69 -11.09 -10.75
N SER A 212 13.84 -10.44 -11.55
CA SER A 212 14.15 -9.12 -12.12
C SER A 212 14.31 -8.01 -11.08
N SER A 213 13.80 -8.20 -9.85
CA SER A 213 14.00 -7.29 -8.72
C SER A 213 15.26 -7.60 -7.91
N GLY A 214 15.92 -8.72 -8.20
CA GLY A 214 17.03 -9.24 -7.44
C GLY A 214 16.60 -10.08 -6.24
N ALA A 215 15.30 -10.29 -6.02
CA ALA A 215 14.82 -11.16 -4.96
C ALA A 215 15.08 -12.63 -5.34
N TRP A 216 15.54 -13.41 -4.36
CA TRP A 216 15.75 -14.84 -4.54
C TRP A 216 15.21 -15.59 -3.32
N ALA A 217 14.81 -16.84 -3.54
CA ALA A 217 14.40 -17.74 -2.49
C ALA A 217 14.74 -19.19 -2.88
N CYS A 218 15.34 -19.93 -1.95
CA CYS A 218 15.58 -21.36 -2.11
C CYS A 218 15.28 -22.13 -0.83
N LEU A 219 14.74 -23.33 -0.98
CA LEU A 219 14.44 -24.22 0.13
C LEU A 219 15.61 -25.20 0.30
N LEU A 220 16.13 -25.33 1.52
CA LEU A 220 17.13 -26.36 1.83
C LEU A 220 16.58 -27.76 1.51
N PRO A 221 17.42 -28.70 1.04
CA PRO A 221 16.97 -30.03 0.65
C PRO A 221 16.33 -30.78 1.83
N ALA A 222 15.38 -31.68 1.54
CA ALA A 222 14.66 -32.45 2.56
C ALA A 222 15.56 -33.26 3.50
N ARG A 223 16.76 -33.64 3.04
CA ARG A 223 17.79 -34.36 3.82
C ARG A 223 18.46 -33.52 4.90
N ALA A 224 18.32 -32.19 4.87
CA ALA A 224 18.83 -31.33 5.92
C ALA A 224 18.09 -31.65 7.22
N ALA A 225 18.84 -32.04 8.25
CA ALA A 225 18.29 -32.40 9.55
C ALA A 225 17.86 -31.13 10.32
N ASP A 226 16.98 -31.31 11.29
CA ASP A 226 16.61 -30.22 12.20
C ASP A 226 17.80 -29.85 13.08
N GLY A 227 17.94 -28.54 13.37
CA GLY A 227 19.09 -28.03 14.12
C GLY A 227 19.40 -26.56 13.87
N SER A 228 20.45 -26.08 14.54
CA SER A 228 20.97 -24.73 14.34
C SER A 228 22.18 -24.75 13.41
N TYR A 229 22.18 -23.88 12.40
CA TYR A 229 23.21 -23.77 11.37
C TYR A 229 23.60 -22.30 11.15
N SER A 230 24.74 -22.06 10.50
CA SER A 230 25.02 -20.78 9.85
C SER A 230 24.95 -20.94 8.34
N ALA A 231 24.33 -20.00 7.63
CA ALA A 231 24.21 -20.01 6.17
C ALA A 231 24.96 -18.81 5.56
N THR A 232 25.63 -19.04 4.44
CA THR A 232 26.20 -18.00 3.57
C THR A 232 25.66 -18.15 2.16
N ALA A 233 25.66 -17.08 1.37
CA ALA A 233 25.24 -17.11 -0.02
C ALA A 233 26.30 -16.52 -0.94
N SER A 234 26.40 -17.06 -2.15
CA SER A 234 27.25 -16.55 -3.24
C SER A 234 26.44 -16.53 -4.53
N GLN A 235 26.86 -15.77 -5.53
CA GLN A 235 26.13 -15.69 -6.79
C GLN A 235 27.04 -15.65 -8.02
N VAL A 236 26.48 -16.06 -9.16
CA VAL A 236 27.09 -15.93 -10.49
C VAL A 236 26.14 -15.09 -11.34
N ALA A 237 26.59 -13.91 -11.78
CA ALA A 237 25.80 -12.99 -12.60
C ALA A 237 25.72 -13.45 -14.06
N THR A 238 24.73 -12.98 -14.82
CA THR A 238 24.54 -13.39 -16.23
C THR A 238 25.64 -12.90 -17.18
N TYR A 239 26.38 -11.86 -16.78
CA TYR A 239 27.44 -11.23 -17.58
C TYR A 239 28.85 -11.73 -17.25
N THR A 240 29.00 -12.75 -16.40
CA THR A 240 30.30 -13.34 -16.05
C THR A 240 30.15 -14.77 -15.52
N SER A 241 31.18 -15.61 -15.67
CA SER A 241 31.21 -16.95 -15.06
C SER A 241 31.82 -16.96 -13.66
N THR A 242 32.37 -15.83 -13.20
CA THR A 242 33.01 -15.71 -11.88
C THR A 242 31.95 -15.64 -10.78
N ARG A 243 32.14 -16.47 -9.74
CA ARG A 243 31.33 -16.43 -8.53
C ARG A 243 31.77 -15.29 -7.61
N SER A 244 30.81 -14.60 -7.01
CA SER A 244 31.06 -13.61 -5.96
C SER A 244 31.73 -14.24 -4.74
N ASP A 245 32.23 -13.40 -3.84
CA ASP A 245 32.55 -13.83 -2.48
C ASP A 245 31.27 -14.31 -1.76
N ALA A 246 31.45 -14.97 -0.62
CA ALA A 246 30.33 -15.34 0.23
C ALA A 246 29.80 -14.13 1.00
N SER A 247 28.49 -14.07 1.19
CA SER A 247 27.83 -13.13 2.09
C SER A 247 28.34 -13.33 3.53
N PRO A 248 28.12 -12.34 4.41
CA PRO A 248 28.18 -12.58 5.85
C PRO A 248 27.30 -13.77 6.24
N ALA A 249 27.75 -14.54 7.25
CA ALA A 249 27.02 -15.70 7.73
C ALA A 249 25.79 -15.28 8.55
N VAL A 250 24.66 -15.95 8.31
CA VAL A 250 23.39 -15.72 9.01
C VAL A 250 23.00 -16.98 9.78
N ARG A 251 22.54 -16.84 11.02
CA ARG A 251 22.03 -17.96 11.84
C ARG A 251 20.71 -18.49 11.27
N LEU A 252 20.56 -19.80 11.24
CA LEU A 252 19.34 -20.50 10.83
C LEU A 252 18.98 -21.54 11.86
N VAL A 253 17.69 -21.64 12.23
CA VAL A 253 17.14 -22.78 12.99
C VAL A 253 16.20 -23.53 12.07
N LEU A 254 16.58 -24.74 11.69
CA LEU A 254 15.78 -25.64 10.88
C LEU A 254 14.96 -26.54 11.78
N ASP A 255 13.66 -26.55 11.57
CA ASP A 255 12.73 -27.44 12.26
C ASP A 255 11.60 -27.83 11.30
N ARG A 256 11.53 -29.12 11.00
CA ARG A 256 10.53 -29.76 10.14
C ARG A 256 9.83 -30.90 10.89
N THR A 257 10.13 -31.06 12.17
CA THR A 257 9.57 -32.13 12.97
C THR A 257 8.15 -31.73 13.34
N VAL A 258 7.19 -32.50 12.85
CA VAL A 258 5.79 -32.28 13.21
C VAL A 258 5.60 -32.57 14.70
N PRO A 259 4.97 -31.66 15.46
CA PRO A 259 4.69 -31.87 16.86
C PRO A 259 3.73 -33.05 17.07
N SER A 260 3.88 -33.76 18.19
CA SER A 260 2.91 -34.81 18.56
C SER A 260 1.51 -34.23 18.78
N PRO A 261 0.41 -34.95 18.50
CA PRO A 261 -0.93 -34.45 18.79
C PRO A 261 -1.12 -34.12 20.28
N PRO A 262 -1.76 -32.98 20.63
CA PRO A 262 -2.03 -32.61 22.01
C PRO A 262 -3.05 -33.55 22.63
N LEU A 263 -2.95 -33.74 23.95
CA LEU A 263 -3.91 -34.50 24.73
C LEU A 263 -4.88 -33.56 25.41
N ILE A 264 -6.17 -33.93 25.44
CA ILE A 264 -7.19 -33.25 26.26
C ILE A 264 -7.38 -34.09 27.54
N SER A 265 -7.08 -33.51 28.70
CA SER A 265 -7.24 -34.17 30.01
C SER A 265 -8.53 -33.75 30.73
N SER A 266 -9.07 -32.57 30.38
CA SER A 266 -10.33 -32.05 30.90
C SER A 266 -11.07 -31.25 29.82
N PRO A 267 -12.39 -31.42 29.68
CA PRO A 267 -13.23 -32.42 30.35
C PRO A 267 -12.90 -33.86 29.89
N ARG A 268 -13.25 -34.87 30.69
CA ARG A 268 -13.07 -36.28 30.30
C ARG A 268 -14.16 -36.72 29.33
N SER A 269 -13.87 -37.70 28.48
CA SER A 269 -14.85 -38.26 27.54
C SER A 269 -16.07 -38.82 28.29
N GLY A 270 -17.27 -38.54 27.79
CA GLY A 270 -18.57 -38.84 28.40
C GLY A 270 -19.07 -37.79 29.41
N SER A 271 -18.35 -36.69 29.65
CA SER A 271 -18.78 -35.67 30.60
C SER A 271 -19.95 -34.84 30.07
N SER A 272 -20.86 -34.44 30.98
CA SER A 272 -21.85 -33.39 30.71
C SER A 272 -21.29 -32.02 31.10
N VAL A 273 -21.36 -31.05 30.20
CA VAL A 273 -20.80 -29.69 30.38
C VAL A 273 -21.85 -28.60 30.14
N PRO A 274 -21.69 -27.40 30.75
CA PRO A 274 -22.57 -26.27 30.46
C PRO A 274 -22.41 -25.79 29.01
N THR A 275 -23.34 -24.96 28.55
CA THR A 275 -23.30 -24.37 27.20
C THR A 275 -22.31 -23.23 27.05
N GLU A 276 -21.83 -22.66 28.16
CA GLU A 276 -20.95 -21.49 28.19
C GLU A 276 -19.77 -21.74 29.15
N ASP A 277 -18.67 -21.02 28.91
CA ASP A 277 -17.46 -21.03 29.75
C ASP A 277 -16.88 -22.42 30.07
N VAL A 278 -16.86 -23.30 29.06
CA VAL A 278 -16.29 -24.64 29.21
C VAL A 278 -14.77 -24.57 29.16
N ARG A 279 -14.12 -24.91 30.26
CA ARG A 279 -12.66 -24.97 30.35
C ARG A 279 -12.13 -26.29 29.80
N PHE A 280 -11.28 -26.19 28.79
CA PHE A 280 -10.45 -27.28 28.30
C PHE A 280 -9.04 -27.18 28.89
N ALA A 281 -8.46 -28.32 29.20
CA ALA A 281 -7.07 -28.42 29.65
C ALA A 281 -6.45 -29.73 29.15
N GLY A 282 -5.13 -29.74 29.08
CA GLY A 282 -4.41 -30.86 28.49
C GLY A 282 -2.90 -30.69 28.50
N SER A 283 -2.22 -31.58 27.78
CA SER A 283 -0.79 -31.50 27.54
C SER A 283 -0.47 -31.32 26.05
N GLY A 284 0.72 -30.77 25.79
CA GLY A 284 1.20 -30.48 24.44
C GLY A 284 2.70 -30.19 24.45
N GLU A 285 3.22 -29.76 23.32
CA GLU A 285 4.62 -29.36 23.18
C GLU A 285 4.82 -27.91 23.61
N ASP A 286 5.85 -27.64 24.42
CA ASP A 286 6.09 -26.31 24.97
C ASP A 286 6.30 -25.24 23.88
N GLY A 287 5.63 -24.09 24.06
CA GLY A 287 5.65 -23.01 23.08
C GLY A 287 4.75 -23.25 21.86
N ALA A 288 4.23 -24.47 21.66
CA ALA A 288 3.23 -24.74 20.63
C ALA A 288 1.88 -24.10 20.99
N THR A 289 1.10 -23.82 19.97
CA THR A 289 -0.26 -23.31 20.12
C THR A 289 -1.27 -24.43 19.87
N VAL A 290 -2.04 -24.78 20.90
CA VAL A 290 -3.13 -25.76 20.84
C VAL A 290 -4.43 -25.08 20.46
N THR A 291 -5.12 -25.62 19.46
CA THR A 291 -6.46 -25.19 19.04
C THR A 291 -7.45 -26.31 19.26
N VAL A 292 -8.53 -26.03 19.98
CA VAL A 292 -9.59 -26.99 20.31
C VAL A 292 -10.77 -26.78 19.37
N PHE A 293 -11.29 -27.88 18.83
CA PHE A 293 -12.38 -27.90 17.85
C PHE A 293 -13.58 -28.69 18.35
N ALA A 294 -14.78 -28.18 18.09
CA ALA A 294 -16.04 -28.89 18.16
C ALA A 294 -16.56 -29.11 16.73
N GLY A 295 -16.40 -30.32 16.20
CA GLY A 295 -16.61 -30.57 14.76
C GLY A 295 -15.65 -29.74 13.90
N SER A 296 -16.17 -28.87 13.02
CA SER A 296 -15.36 -27.97 12.19
C SER A 296 -15.10 -26.59 12.81
N ALA A 297 -15.70 -26.28 13.96
CA ALA A 297 -15.58 -24.97 14.60
C ALA A 297 -14.43 -24.97 15.62
N SER A 298 -13.52 -23.99 15.52
CA SER A 298 -12.56 -23.70 16.59
C SER A 298 -13.30 -23.04 17.75
N VAL A 299 -13.14 -23.58 18.95
CA VAL A 299 -13.88 -23.16 20.15
C VAL A 299 -13.01 -22.43 21.16
N CYS A 300 -11.71 -22.76 21.24
CA CYS A 300 -10.72 -22.00 21.98
C CYS A 300 -9.28 -22.35 21.56
N GLN A 301 -8.32 -21.54 22.00
CA GLN A 301 -6.90 -21.70 21.71
C GLN A 301 -6.07 -21.35 22.96
N ALA A 302 -4.92 -22.01 23.14
CA ALA A 302 -3.96 -21.72 24.19
C ALA A 302 -2.53 -22.01 23.74
N ILE A 303 -1.57 -21.31 24.33
CA ILE A 303 -0.14 -21.64 24.24
C ILE A 303 0.17 -22.67 25.33
N VAL A 304 0.96 -23.68 24.98
CA VAL A 304 1.46 -24.67 25.93
C VAL A 304 2.63 -24.08 26.73
N SER A 305 2.58 -24.23 28.04
CA SER A 305 3.65 -23.85 28.96
C SER A 305 3.82 -24.91 30.03
N ASN A 306 5.07 -25.31 30.27
CA ASN A 306 5.44 -26.43 31.14
C ASN A 306 4.71 -27.74 30.76
N SER A 307 4.63 -28.00 29.45
CA SER A 307 3.94 -29.13 28.83
C SER A 307 2.42 -29.19 29.11
N GLU A 308 1.84 -28.12 29.63
CA GLU A 308 0.41 -28.00 29.94
C GLU A 308 -0.23 -26.84 29.18
N TRP A 309 -1.51 -26.96 28.85
CA TRP A 309 -2.29 -25.88 28.25
C TRP A 309 -3.70 -25.85 28.84
N SER A 310 -4.32 -24.67 28.81
CA SER A 310 -5.73 -24.53 29.15
C SER A 310 -6.37 -23.35 28.42
N CYS A 311 -7.57 -23.57 27.88
CA CYS A 311 -8.38 -22.52 27.26
C CYS A 311 -9.85 -22.63 27.68
N VAL A 312 -10.59 -21.53 27.53
CA VAL A 312 -12.03 -21.49 27.86
C VAL A 312 -12.80 -21.26 26.57
N ALA A 313 -13.71 -22.17 26.24
CA ALA A 313 -14.66 -22.02 25.16
C ALA A 313 -15.87 -21.20 25.64
N ALA A 314 -16.11 -20.05 25.02
CA ALA A 314 -17.17 -19.13 25.43
C ALA A 314 -18.57 -19.73 25.24
N ARG A 315 -18.78 -20.50 24.17
CA ARG A 315 -20.08 -21.15 23.88
C ARG A 315 -19.90 -22.46 23.12
N LEU A 316 -20.69 -23.46 23.48
CA LEU A 316 -20.83 -24.74 22.78
C LEU A 316 -22.29 -24.97 22.41
N THR A 317 -22.52 -25.61 21.25
CA THR A 317 -23.85 -26.00 20.80
C THR A 317 -24.40 -27.12 21.68
N VAL A 318 -25.66 -27.01 22.10
CA VAL A 318 -26.38 -28.04 22.89
C VAL A 318 -26.42 -29.36 22.13
N GLY A 319 -26.25 -30.47 22.86
CA GLY A 319 -26.26 -31.83 22.33
C GLY A 319 -24.92 -32.55 22.49
N ASP A 320 -24.84 -33.74 21.89
CA ASP A 320 -23.60 -34.52 21.90
C ASP A 320 -22.60 -33.92 20.89
N VAL A 321 -21.39 -33.64 21.37
CA VAL A 321 -20.33 -32.97 20.60
C VAL A 321 -19.02 -33.72 20.73
N ARG A 322 -18.33 -33.85 19.59
CA ARG A 322 -16.99 -34.43 19.50
C ARG A 322 -15.94 -33.33 19.50
N ILE A 323 -15.10 -33.33 20.52
CA ILE A 323 -14.00 -32.38 20.70
C ILE A 323 -12.68 -33.00 20.24
N VAL A 324 -11.90 -32.25 19.46
CA VAL A 324 -10.53 -32.63 19.04
C VAL A 324 -9.61 -31.44 19.25
N ALA A 325 -8.37 -31.68 19.66
CA ALA A 325 -7.34 -30.65 19.70
C ALA A 325 -6.24 -30.95 18.67
N ILE A 326 -5.67 -29.90 18.08
CA ILE A 326 -4.43 -29.94 17.28
C ILE A 326 -3.45 -28.93 17.85
N GLN A 327 -2.15 -29.14 17.67
CA GLN A 327 -1.14 -28.17 18.06
C GLN A 327 -0.24 -27.77 16.88
N ARG A 328 0.26 -26.55 16.93
CA ARG A 328 1.19 -25.99 15.95
C ARG A 328 2.41 -25.43 16.67
N ASP A 329 3.60 -25.87 16.28
CA ASP A 329 4.86 -25.43 16.91
C ASP A 329 5.31 -24.04 16.45
N ALA A 330 6.49 -23.60 16.90
CA ALA A 330 7.10 -22.32 16.53
C ALA A 330 7.62 -22.27 15.08
N ALA A 331 7.87 -23.43 14.47
CA ALA A 331 8.33 -23.60 13.10
C ALA A 331 7.17 -23.71 12.09
N ASP A 332 5.92 -23.59 12.59
CA ASP A 332 4.68 -23.67 11.85
C ASP A 332 4.21 -25.10 11.51
N ASN A 333 4.90 -26.15 11.99
CA ASN A 333 4.48 -27.52 11.76
C ASN A 333 3.25 -27.85 12.61
N THR A 334 2.29 -28.57 12.02
CA THR A 334 0.99 -28.87 12.65
C THR A 334 0.83 -30.35 12.91
N SER A 335 0.42 -30.70 14.13
CA SER A 335 0.16 -32.08 14.53
C SER A 335 -1.05 -32.68 13.80
N GLY A 336 -1.18 -34.00 13.86
CA GLY A 336 -2.47 -34.66 13.63
C GLY A 336 -3.51 -34.26 14.69
N GLY A 337 -4.78 -34.64 14.46
CA GLY A 337 -5.83 -34.57 15.46
C GLY A 337 -5.53 -35.44 16.67
N GLY A 338 -5.61 -34.87 17.87
CA GLY A 338 -5.55 -35.60 19.13
C GLY A 338 -6.70 -36.61 19.27
N VAL A 339 -6.63 -37.43 20.32
CA VAL A 339 -7.70 -38.39 20.63
C VAL A 339 -8.99 -37.60 20.93
N PRO A 340 -10.11 -37.91 20.25
CA PRO A 340 -11.36 -37.19 20.44
C PRO A 340 -11.96 -37.41 21.82
N VAL A 341 -12.59 -36.36 22.35
CA VAL A 341 -13.36 -36.38 23.60
C VAL A 341 -14.83 -36.16 23.25
N GLU A 342 -15.69 -37.13 23.58
CA GLU A 342 -17.14 -37.00 23.39
C GLU A 342 -17.75 -36.31 24.63
N LEU A 343 -18.57 -35.29 24.44
CA LEU A 343 -19.22 -34.53 25.53
C LEU A 343 -20.71 -34.36 25.27
N THR A 344 -21.51 -34.25 26.33
CA THR A 344 -22.93 -33.85 26.23
C THR A 344 -23.11 -32.44 26.76
N VAL A 345 -23.46 -31.49 25.89
CA VAL A 345 -23.60 -30.07 26.24
C VAL A 345 -25.04 -29.76 26.62
N GLY A 346 -25.25 -29.12 27.78
CA GLY A 346 -26.57 -28.64 28.20
C GLY A 346 -27.42 -29.65 28.98
N GLY A 347 -26.81 -30.68 29.57
CA GLY A 347 -27.50 -31.60 30.48
C GLY A 347 -27.79 -30.98 31.84
N SER A 348 -29.05 -31.05 32.30
CA SER A 348 -29.40 -30.72 33.69
C SER A 348 -28.80 -31.76 34.64
N THR A 349 -27.94 -31.32 35.56
CA THR A 349 -27.51 -32.15 36.69
C THR A 349 -28.75 -32.65 37.46
N PRO A 350 -28.92 -33.96 37.71
CA PRO A 350 -29.95 -34.41 38.65
C PRO A 350 -29.63 -33.81 40.02
N ALA A 351 -30.56 -33.03 40.57
CA ALA A 351 -30.41 -32.45 41.92
C ALA A 351 -30.22 -33.59 42.95
N PRO A 352 -29.28 -33.46 43.91
CA PRO A 352 -29.17 -34.44 44.98
C PRO A 352 -30.48 -34.43 45.80
N SER A 353 -31.08 -35.61 45.96
CA SER A 353 -32.24 -35.81 46.83
C SER A 353 -31.87 -35.46 48.27
N PRO A 354 -32.66 -34.67 49.02
CA PRO A 354 -32.35 -34.33 50.39
C PRO A 354 -32.62 -35.53 51.32
N THR A 355 -31.57 -36.07 51.93
CA THR A 355 -31.70 -37.01 53.06
C THR A 355 -32.14 -36.23 54.32
N PRO A 356 -33.15 -36.68 55.07
CA PRO A 356 -33.70 -35.95 56.22
C PRO A 356 -32.75 -35.97 57.43
N THR A 357 -32.65 -34.81 58.08
CA THR A 357 -32.00 -34.59 59.38
C THR A 357 -32.87 -35.12 60.53
N PRO A 358 -32.32 -35.84 61.52
CA PRO A 358 -32.84 -35.82 62.88
C PRO A 358 -31.99 -34.92 63.79
N SER A 359 -32.70 -34.31 64.73
CA SER A 359 -32.26 -33.24 65.63
C SER A 359 -31.58 -33.77 66.90
N GLY A 360 -30.58 -33.02 67.39
CA GLY A 360 -30.45 -32.68 68.81
C GLY A 360 -29.33 -33.34 69.63
N SER A 361 -28.29 -32.56 69.97
CA SER A 361 -27.96 -32.11 71.35
C SER A 361 -26.49 -31.66 71.47
N ALA A 362 -26.28 -30.49 72.08
CA ALA A 362 -24.98 -29.91 72.47
C ALA A 362 -24.61 -30.29 73.92
N PRO A 363 -23.55 -29.75 74.57
CA PRO A 363 -22.18 -29.39 74.15
C PRO A 363 -21.10 -30.06 75.05
N GLY A 364 -19.80 -29.90 74.73
CA GLY A 364 -18.72 -30.26 75.67
C GLY A 364 -17.30 -30.10 75.13
N ASP A 365 -16.67 -29.00 75.57
CA ASP A 365 -15.26 -28.77 75.90
C ASP A 365 -14.09 -28.93 74.90
N GLU A 366 -13.35 -27.82 74.83
CA GLU A 366 -11.94 -27.60 74.45
C GLU A 366 -10.97 -28.48 75.29
N PRO A 367 -9.67 -28.65 74.91
CA PRO A 367 -8.73 -27.52 74.80
C PRO A 367 -7.81 -27.51 73.56
N SER A 368 -7.53 -26.29 73.09
CA SER A 368 -6.22 -25.71 72.74
C SER A 368 -5.08 -26.60 72.23
N GLU A 369 -4.54 -26.24 71.06
CA GLU A 369 -3.10 -25.97 70.94
C GLU A 369 -2.76 -24.94 69.84
N THR A 370 -2.30 -23.79 70.34
CA THR A 370 -1.42 -22.73 69.83
C THR A 370 -0.51 -23.02 68.63
N ALA A 371 -0.56 -22.14 67.63
CA ALA A 371 0.60 -21.37 67.14
C ALA A 371 0.15 -20.16 66.28
N THR A 372 0.49 -18.96 66.74
CA THR A 372 0.30 -17.66 66.05
C THR A 372 1.63 -17.23 65.36
N PRO A 373 1.72 -16.09 64.63
CA PRO A 373 2.32 -16.04 63.29
C PRO A 373 3.65 -15.25 63.26
N THR A 374 4.37 -15.30 62.15
CA THR A 374 5.49 -14.36 61.91
C THR A 374 5.34 -13.66 60.57
N ALA A 375 5.22 -12.34 60.64
CA ALA A 375 5.29 -11.38 59.55
C ALA A 375 6.74 -10.84 59.39
N PRO A 376 7.07 -10.11 58.30
CA PRO A 376 8.38 -10.12 57.62
C PRO A 376 9.28 -8.89 57.83
N GLN A 377 10.60 -9.02 57.58
CA GLN A 377 11.57 -7.95 57.17
C GLN A 377 13.02 -8.48 57.04
N PRO A 378 14.02 -7.75 56.46
CA PRO A 378 14.15 -7.02 55.18
C PRO A 378 15.33 -7.54 54.30
N GLU A 379 15.39 -7.06 53.05
CA GLU A 379 16.52 -7.19 52.10
C GLU A 379 17.87 -6.64 52.60
N PRO A 380 19.00 -7.11 52.03
CA PRO A 380 20.17 -6.29 51.79
C PRO A 380 20.38 -5.98 50.30
N SER A 381 20.62 -4.70 50.01
CA SER A 381 21.02 -4.12 48.73
C SER A 381 22.38 -4.64 48.23
N PRO A 382 22.60 -4.90 46.92
CA PRO A 382 23.93 -5.12 46.36
C PRO A 382 24.59 -3.83 45.84
N ALA A 383 25.93 -3.83 45.86
CA ALA A 383 26.85 -2.77 45.46
C ALA A 383 27.04 -2.65 43.92
N PRO A 384 27.62 -1.54 43.40
CA PRO A 384 27.65 -1.26 41.96
C PRO A 384 28.72 -2.05 41.17
N PRO A 385 28.54 -2.27 39.85
CA PRO A 385 29.42 -3.14 39.06
C PRO A 385 30.60 -2.41 38.39
N THR A 386 31.69 -3.16 38.19
CA THR A 386 32.82 -2.86 37.28
C THR A 386 32.51 -3.41 35.87
N PRO A 387 32.94 -2.78 34.76
CA PRO A 387 32.56 -3.16 33.40
C PRO A 387 33.55 -4.17 32.78
N ASP A 388 33.02 -5.20 32.09
CA ASP A 388 33.51 -5.78 30.82
C ASP A 388 33.07 -7.26 30.67
N GLU A 389 31.98 -7.53 29.95
CA GLU A 389 31.78 -8.73 29.08
C GLU A 389 30.48 -8.57 28.23
N PRO A 390 30.45 -8.93 26.91
CA PRO A 390 29.29 -8.69 26.06
C PRO A 390 28.19 -9.72 26.31
N THR A 391 27.01 -9.23 26.67
CA THR A 391 25.86 -10.03 27.10
C THR A 391 25.13 -10.67 25.91
N SER A 392 24.90 -11.97 26.00
CA SER A 392 23.89 -12.73 25.23
C SER A 392 22.51 -12.08 25.40
N PRO A 393 21.62 -12.03 24.38
CA PRO A 393 20.29 -11.47 24.56
C PRO A 393 19.48 -12.36 25.52
N ALA A 394 19.02 -11.75 26.62
CA ALA A 394 18.22 -12.39 27.63
C ALA A 394 16.86 -12.85 27.08
N VAL A 395 16.49 -14.09 27.41
CA VAL A 395 15.13 -14.61 27.33
C VAL A 395 14.23 -13.70 28.17
N PRO A 396 13.09 -13.19 27.66
CA PRO A 396 12.19 -12.37 28.47
C PRO A 396 11.58 -13.24 29.59
N PRO A 397 11.33 -12.68 30.78
CA PRO A 397 10.77 -13.44 31.89
C PRO A 397 9.33 -13.90 31.60
N PRO A 398 8.88 -15.03 32.18
CA PRO A 398 7.52 -15.51 32.02
C PRO A 398 6.57 -14.53 32.72
N GLY A 399 5.86 -13.73 31.92
CA GLY A 399 5.02 -12.63 32.41
C GLY A 399 4.88 -11.43 31.49
N ALA A 400 5.45 -11.47 30.27
CA ALA A 400 5.20 -10.45 29.25
C ALA A 400 3.69 -10.32 28.99
N SER A 401 3.09 -9.24 29.50
CA SER A 401 1.71 -8.89 29.21
C SER A 401 1.58 -8.60 27.71
N PRO A 402 0.41 -8.77 27.07
CA PRO A 402 0.15 -8.35 25.67
C PRO A 402 0.41 -6.85 25.38
N TRP A 403 0.87 -6.10 26.38
CA TRP A 403 1.15 -4.67 26.40
C TRP A 403 2.66 -4.34 26.41
N ASP A 404 3.55 -5.27 26.07
CA ASP A 404 4.94 -4.92 25.77
C ASP A 404 4.98 -3.94 24.60
N ARG A 405 5.34 -2.68 24.90
CA ARG A 405 5.28 -1.54 23.97
C ARG A 405 6.03 -1.80 22.66
N ASP A 406 7.10 -2.59 22.72
CA ASP A 406 7.95 -2.90 21.57
C ASP A 406 7.22 -3.74 20.49
N THR A 407 6.21 -4.53 20.87
CA THR A 407 5.42 -5.35 19.92
C THR A 407 4.33 -4.56 19.20
N TRP A 408 3.81 -3.51 19.84
CA TRP A 408 2.85 -2.56 19.26
C TRP A 408 3.55 -1.56 18.32
N ASP A 409 4.83 -1.29 18.57
CA ASP A 409 5.67 -0.36 17.82
C ASP A 409 6.38 -1.03 16.64
N ALA A 410 6.21 -2.35 16.48
CA ALA A 410 6.77 -3.11 15.38
C ALA A 410 6.38 -2.52 14.00
N ALA A 411 7.31 -2.63 13.05
CA ALA A 411 7.13 -2.10 11.71
C ALA A 411 6.01 -2.85 10.97
N THR A 412 5.22 -2.11 10.21
CA THR A 412 4.25 -2.64 9.26
C THR A 412 4.59 -2.14 7.86
N PRO A 413 3.97 -2.69 6.79
CA PRO A 413 4.17 -2.16 5.44
C PRO A 413 3.83 -0.67 5.26
N PHE A 414 3.13 -0.06 6.23
CA PHE A 414 2.72 1.35 6.19
C PHE A 414 3.45 2.22 7.22
N THR A 415 4.40 1.69 7.99
CA THR A 415 5.24 2.51 8.90
C THR A 415 6.41 3.18 8.19
N THR A 416 6.75 2.77 6.96
CA THR A 416 7.86 3.37 6.21
C THR A 416 7.49 4.78 5.75
N PRO A 417 8.26 5.82 6.12
CA PRO A 417 8.04 7.16 5.63
C PRO A 417 8.17 7.23 4.10
N ARG A 418 7.29 7.99 3.46
CA ARG A 418 7.36 8.21 2.01
C ARG A 418 8.34 9.33 1.69
N ALA A 419 9.04 9.20 0.57
CA ALA A 419 9.85 10.29 0.04
C ALA A 419 8.95 11.52 -0.23
N PRO A 420 9.49 12.75 -0.09
CA PRO A 420 8.76 13.96 -0.45
C PRO A 420 8.29 13.95 -1.90
N LEU A 421 7.13 14.54 -2.16
CA LEU A 421 6.54 14.72 -3.49
C LEU A 421 7.51 15.29 -4.55
N PHE A 422 8.53 16.03 -4.13
CA PHE A 422 9.49 16.73 -4.99
C PHE A 422 10.96 16.31 -4.76
N SER A 423 11.22 15.10 -4.27
CA SER A 423 12.60 14.65 -4.07
C SER A 423 13.32 14.44 -5.41
N SER A 424 14.22 15.38 -5.74
CA SER A 424 15.38 15.30 -6.64
C SER A 424 15.32 14.36 -7.87
N GLY A 425 14.18 14.25 -8.54
CA GLY A 425 14.13 13.69 -9.89
C GLY A 425 14.88 14.62 -10.85
N THR A 426 15.82 14.10 -11.64
CA THR A 426 16.42 14.86 -12.73
C THR A 426 15.33 15.24 -13.74
N GLY A 427 15.48 16.35 -14.48
CA GLY A 427 14.49 16.81 -15.47
C GLY A 427 13.93 15.72 -16.41
N PRO A 428 14.75 14.76 -16.90
CA PRO A 428 14.28 13.63 -17.71
C PRO A 428 13.26 12.70 -17.03
N GLU A 429 13.36 12.47 -15.72
CA GLU A 429 12.46 11.58 -14.97
C GLU A 429 11.06 12.19 -14.77
N TRP A 430 11.02 13.50 -14.53
CA TRP A 430 9.76 14.25 -14.51
C TRP A 430 9.09 14.26 -15.88
N ALA A 431 9.87 14.48 -16.95
CA ALA A 431 9.33 14.45 -18.31
C ALA A 431 8.71 13.08 -18.67
N ARG A 432 9.36 11.98 -18.27
CA ARG A 432 8.83 10.61 -18.46
C ARG A 432 7.53 10.38 -17.69
N THR A 433 7.48 10.78 -16.41
CA THR A 433 6.28 10.64 -15.58
C THR A 433 5.10 11.44 -16.13
N LEU A 434 5.34 12.67 -16.58
CA LEU A 434 4.32 13.51 -17.19
C LEU A 434 3.84 12.94 -18.53
N LEU A 435 4.76 12.42 -19.37
CA LEU A 435 4.39 11.76 -20.62
C LEU A 435 3.54 10.51 -20.38
N LEU A 436 3.91 9.69 -19.39
CA LEU A 436 3.14 8.52 -18.97
C LEU A 436 1.74 8.88 -18.49
N ALA A 437 1.62 9.92 -17.67
CA ALA A 437 0.33 10.42 -17.23
C ALA A 437 -0.54 10.86 -18.42
N ALA A 438 0.04 11.57 -19.38
CA ALA A 438 -0.67 11.96 -20.60
C ALA A 438 -1.13 10.74 -21.43
N LEU A 439 -0.27 9.74 -21.61
CA LEU A 439 -0.59 8.50 -22.33
C LEU A 439 -1.69 7.69 -21.62
N ALA A 440 -1.61 7.55 -20.29
CA ALA A 440 -2.63 6.85 -19.51
C ALA A 440 -3.99 7.54 -19.62
N VAL A 441 -4.05 8.87 -19.48
CA VAL A 441 -5.28 9.65 -19.64
C VAL A 441 -5.83 9.54 -21.06
N ALA A 442 -4.96 9.56 -22.08
CA ALA A 442 -5.35 9.36 -23.47
C ALA A 442 -5.91 7.95 -23.73
N GLY A 443 -5.28 6.92 -23.15
CA GLY A 443 -5.77 5.53 -23.21
C GLY A 443 -7.16 5.38 -22.59
N ILE A 444 -7.37 5.94 -21.40
CA ILE A 444 -8.69 5.94 -20.73
C ILE A 444 -9.74 6.67 -21.58
N ALA A 445 -9.38 7.83 -22.14
CA ALA A 445 -10.25 8.60 -23.04
C ALA A 445 -10.64 7.77 -24.29
N LEU A 446 -9.69 7.06 -24.89
CA LEU A 446 -9.91 6.26 -26.09
C LEU A 446 -10.75 5.00 -25.79
N ALA A 447 -10.45 4.28 -24.72
CA ALA A 447 -11.24 3.15 -24.25
C ALA A 447 -12.72 3.55 -24.02
N SER A 448 -12.94 4.72 -23.43
CA SER A 448 -14.29 5.27 -23.25
C SER A 448 -15.00 5.57 -24.57
N HIS A 449 -14.27 5.89 -25.64
CA HIS A 449 -14.81 6.14 -26.96
C HIS A 449 -15.23 4.83 -27.65
N VAL A 450 -14.38 3.81 -27.58
CA VAL A 450 -14.65 2.47 -28.13
C VAL A 450 -15.86 1.80 -27.46
N ALA A 451 -15.95 1.89 -26.13
CA ALA A 451 -17.05 1.32 -25.36
C ALA A 451 -18.42 1.92 -25.76
N ARG A 452 -18.46 3.19 -26.19
CA ARG A 452 -19.69 3.86 -26.65
C ARG A 452 -20.16 3.38 -28.02
N GLY A 453 -19.25 2.98 -28.91
CA GLY A 453 -19.60 2.42 -30.22
C GLY A 453 -20.26 1.04 -30.14
N ALA A 454 -19.96 0.25 -29.11
CA ALA A 454 -20.51 -1.10 -28.93
C ALA A 454 -22.02 -1.10 -28.68
N GLY A 455 -22.50 -0.10 -27.93
CA GLY A 455 -23.91 0.00 -27.54
C GLY A 455 -24.85 0.56 -28.61
N ALA A 456 -24.32 0.96 -29.77
CA ALA A 456 -25.10 1.45 -30.91
C ALA A 456 -25.43 0.33 -31.93
N VAL A 457 -24.56 -0.68 -32.06
CA VAL A 457 -24.74 -1.80 -33.01
C VAL A 457 -25.83 -2.79 -32.55
N SER A 458 -26.10 -2.90 -31.25
CA SER A 458 -27.18 -3.76 -30.73
C SER A 458 -28.59 -3.19 -30.90
N ARG A 459 -28.76 -2.09 -31.66
CA ARG A 459 -30.06 -1.45 -31.93
C ARG A 459 -30.37 -1.22 -33.42
N GLY A 460 -29.63 -1.86 -34.33
CA GLY A 460 -29.86 -1.77 -35.76
C GLY A 460 -30.72 -2.91 -36.31
N ALA A 461 -32.02 -2.94 -36.02
CA ALA A 461 -33.01 -3.65 -36.84
C ALA A 461 -34.42 -3.16 -36.50
N THR A 462 -34.90 -2.13 -37.23
CA THR A 462 -36.29 -1.97 -37.73
C THR A 462 -36.52 -0.57 -38.32
N GLY A 463 -36.71 -0.49 -39.64
CA GLY A 463 -37.65 0.42 -40.34
C GLY A 463 -37.28 1.91 -40.52
N PRO A 464 -37.38 2.47 -41.75
CA PRO A 464 -37.25 3.91 -41.98
C PRO A 464 -38.57 4.62 -41.63
N GLY A 465 -38.57 5.38 -40.53
CA GLY A 465 -39.67 6.28 -40.21
C GLY A 465 -39.86 6.55 -38.71
N ALA A 466 -38.99 7.36 -38.10
CA ALA A 466 -39.33 8.07 -36.86
C ALA A 466 -38.33 9.22 -36.60
N THR A 467 -38.86 10.43 -36.57
CA THR A 467 -38.16 11.69 -36.30
C THR A 467 -37.79 11.85 -34.83
N SER A 468 -36.55 12.30 -34.60
CA SER A 468 -36.07 13.13 -33.49
C SER A 468 -36.16 12.62 -32.03
N SER A 469 -34.99 12.69 -31.39
CA SER A 469 -34.70 13.00 -29.98
C SER A 469 -34.35 11.85 -29.00
N SER A 470 -33.07 11.87 -28.60
CA SER A 470 -32.47 11.40 -27.32
C SER A 470 -32.15 9.90 -27.13
N PRO A 471 -30.88 9.53 -26.92
CA PRO A 471 -30.51 8.18 -26.47
C PRO A 471 -30.35 8.16 -24.94
N LEU A 472 -31.21 7.42 -24.24
CA LEU A 472 -31.03 7.09 -22.82
C LEU A 472 -30.64 5.63 -22.66
N SER A 473 -29.59 5.42 -21.87
CA SER A 473 -28.89 4.16 -21.65
C SER A 473 -29.45 3.45 -20.42
N SER A 474 -29.78 2.17 -20.54
CA SER A 474 -29.89 1.23 -19.42
C SER A 474 -28.87 0.11 -19.61
N PRO A 475 -28.15 -0.32 -18.56
CA PRO A 475 -27.23 -1.46 -18.67
C PRO A 475 -28.04 -2.76 -18.78
N ALA A 476 -27.67 -3.61 -19.73
CA ALA A 476 -28.21 -4.95 -19.85
C ALA A 476 -27.88 -5.74 -18.57
N ARG A 477 -28.91 -6.25 -17.90
CA ARG A 477 -28.75 -7.29 -16.87
C ARG A 477 -28.49 -8.60 -17.62
N PHE A 478 -27.41 -9.30 -17.28
CA PHE A 478 -27.25 -10.70 -17.65
C PHE A 478 -28.37 -11.49 -16.97
N VAL A 479 -29.29 -12.05 -17.76
CA VAL A 479 -30.38 -12.90 -17.28
C VAL A 479 -30.07 -14.32 -17.76
N LEU A 480 -29.55 -15.13 -16.84
CA LEU A 480 -29.38 -16.57 -17.01
C LEU A 480 -30.72 -17.22 -16.64
N THR A 481 -31.64 -17.31 -17.59
CA THR A 481 -32.72 -18.31 -17.71
C THR A 481 -33.75 -17.81 -18.73
N GLY A 482 -33.97 -18.60 -19.78
CA GLY A 482 -34.92 -18.30 -20.84
C GLY A 482 -36.36 -18.50 -20.38
N ARG A 483 -37.05 -17.40 -20.08
CA ARG A 483 -38.49 -17.15 -20.28
C ARG A 483 -38.87 -15.90 -19.49
N ASN A 484 -39.18 -14.80 -20.19
CA ASN A 484 -40.40 -14.03 -19.95
C ASN A 484 -40.52 -12.81 -20.90
N ARG A 485 -41.77 -12.58 -21.32
CA ARG A 485 -42.21 -11.59 -22.31
C ARG A 485 -41.88 -10.15 -21.89
N ARG A 486 -41.66 -9.29 -22.89
CA ARG A 486 -41.45 -7.85 -22.74
C ARG A 486 -42.81 -7.15 -22.61
N ASP A 487 -43.22 -6.88 -21.38
CA ASP A 487 -44.13 -5.76 -21.11
C ASP A 487 -43.28 -4.58 -20.65
N VAL A 488 -43.01 -3.67 -21.58
CA VAL A 488 -42.33 -2.39 -21.30
C VAL A 488 -43.37 -1.46 -20.68
N VAL A 489 -43.64 -1.65 -19.39
CA VAL A 489 -44.21 -0.61 -18.55
C VAL A 489 -43.04 0.25 -18.08
N THR A 490 -43.08 1.54 -18.43
CA THR A 490 -42.16 2.59 -18.00
C THR A 490 -42.18 2.69 -16.47
N ALA A 491 -41.36 1.87 -15.80
CA ALA A 491 -41.17 1.99 -14.36
C ALA A 491 -40.51 3.34 -14.05
N PRO A 492 -41.05 4.14 -13.12
CA PRO A 492 -40.39 5.37 -12.69
C PRO A 492 -38.99 5.04 -12.17
N ARG A 493 -38.00 5.89 -12.49
CA ARG A 493 -36.62 5.75 -11.99
C ARG A 493 -36.67 5.81 -10.46
N VAL A 494 -36.65 4.65 -9.81
CA VAL A 494 -36.59 4.54 -8.35
C VAL A 494 -35.28 5.19 -7.92
N VAL A 495 -35.39 6.33 -7.23
CA VAL A 495 -34.26 6.94 -6.54
C VAL A 495 -33.92 5.98 -5.39
N PRO A 496 -32.71 5.38 -5.36
CA PRO A 496 -32.35 4.51 -4.26
C PRO A 496 -32.45 5.28 -2.94
N ALA A 497 -33.09 4.67 -1.94
CA ALA A 497 -33.19 5.25 -0.62
C ALA A 497 -31.78 5.49 -0.03
N PRO A 498 -31.57 6.58 0.72
CA PRO A 498 -30.29 6.82 1.38
C PRO A 498 -29.96 5.65 2.31
N SER A 499 -28.69 5.21 2.29
CA SER A 499 -28.22 4.14 3.17
C SER A 499 -28.29 4.57 4.63
N SER A 500 -28.70 3.66 5.51
CA SER A 500 -28.72 3.92 6.95
C SER A 500 -27.29 4.08 7.49
N ILE A 501 -27.12 4.88 8.56
CA ILE A 501 -25.82 5.09 9.23
C ILE A 501 -25.12 3.76 9.59
N PRO A 502 -25.78 2.74 10.20
CA PRO A 502 -25.09 1.49 10.54
C PRO A 502 -24.62 0.73 9.29
N THR A 503 -25.35 0.78 8.18
CA THR A 503 -24.90 0.18 6.92
C THR A 503 -23.64 0.86 6.40
N VAL A 504 -23.54 2.18 6.52
CA VAL A 504 -22.35 2.94 6.15
C VAL A 504 -21.17 2.58 7.05
N VAL A 505 -21.37 2.52 8.36
CA VAL A 505 -20.31 2.16 9.32
C VAL A 505 -19.82 0.73 9.06
N ALA A 506 -20.71 -0.24 8.92
CA ALA A 506 -20.36 -1.63 8.61
C ALA A 506 -19.58 -1.75 7.29
N ALA A 507 -19.99 -0.97 6.27
CA ALA A 507 -19.29 -0.93 5.00
C ALA A 507 -17.86 -0.37 5.12
N LEU A 508 -17.65 0.69 5.91
CA LEU A 508 -16.32 1.27 6.14
C LEU A 508 -15.39 0.30 6.89
N VAL A 509 -15.92 -0.41 7.89
CA VAL A 509 -15.16 -1.45 8.63
C VAL A 509 -14.80 -2.61 7.70
N ALA A 510 -15.73 -3.08 6.87
CA ALA A 510 -15.46 -4.14 5.90
C ALA A 510 -14.38 -3.74 4.88
N VAL A 511 -14.38 -2.48 4.41
CA VAL A 511 -13.31 -1.95 3.56
C VAL A 511 -11.98 -1.96 4.28
N ALA A 512 -11.92 -1.44 5.51
CA ALA A 512 -10.67 -1.42 6.28
C ALA A 512 -10.10 -2.83 6.49
N GLY A 513 -10.96 -3.81 6.77
CA GLY A 513 -10.57 -5.22 6.84
C GLY A 513 -9.99 -5.75 5.52
N LEU A 514 -10.62 -5.44 4.39
CA LEU A 514 -10.12 -5.82 3.06
C LEU A 514 -8.76 -5.16 2.75
N LEU A 515 -8.54 -3.91 3.16
CA LEU A 515 -7.28 -3.21 2.89
C LEU A 515 -6.09 -3.87 3.60
N ILE A 516 -6.29 -4.41 4.81
CA ILE A 516 -5.25 -5.12 5.56
C ILE A 516 -4.85 -6.42 4.86
N LEU A 517 -5.82 -7.09 4.24
CA LEU A 517 -5.59 -8.34 3.51
C LEU A 517 -4.79 -8.16 2.20
N SER A 518 -4.43 -6.91 1.84
CA SER A 518 -3.53 -6.63 0.73
C SER A 518 -2.13 -7.22 0.92
N ARG A 519 -1.76 -7.57 2.16
CA ARG A 519 -0.52 -8.27 2.50
C ARG A 519 -0.76 -9.41 3.49
N PRO A 520 0.19 -10.37 3.61
CA PRO A 520 0.16 -11.35 4.69
C PRO A 520 0.04 -10.61 6.03
N VAL A 521 -0.95 -11.01 6.82
CA VAL A 521 -1.15 -10.48 8.17
C VAL A 521 -0.46 -11.44 9.10
N ASP A 522 0.58 -10.95 9.77
CA ASP A 522 1.19 -11.70 10.86
C ASP A 522 0.37 -11.40 12.11
N GLY A 523 0.23 -12.36 13.04
CA GLY A 523 -0.57 -12.21 14.26
C GLY A 523 -0.05 -11.17 15.26
N SER A 524 0.77 -10.20 14.83
CA SER A 524 1.39 -9.20 15.70
C SER A 524 0.42 -8.07 16.07
N PRO A 525 0.53 -7.50 17.28
CA PRO A 525 -0.31 -6.38 17.72
C PRO A 525 -0.23 -5.13 16.83
N ALA A 526 0.89 -4.93 16.11
CA ALA A 526 1.05 -3.84 15.15
C ALA A 526 0.00 -3.87 14.02
N TYR A 527 -0.51 -5.05 13.62
CA TYR A 527 -1.61 -5.12 12.63
C TYR A 527 -2.96 -4.65 13.18
N ALA A 528 -3.18 -4.68 14.50
CA ALA A 528 -4.35 -4.07 15.11
C ALA A 528 -4.26 -2.53 15.08
N ARG A 529 -3.05 -1.97 15.30
CA ARG A 529 -2.76 -0.54 15.09
C ARG A 529 -3.00 -0.14 13.63
N LEU A 530 -2.51 -0.93 12.68
CA LEU A 530 -2.75 -0.71 11.25
C LEU A 530 -4.24 -0.81 10.87
N LEU A 531 -5.00 -1.72 11.49
CA LEU A 531 -6.46 -1.80 11.32
C LEU A 531 -7.12 -0.50 11.77
N PHE A 532 -6.75 0.00 12.95
CA PHE A 532 -7.28 1.26 13.45
C PHE A 532 -6.93 2.45 12.55
N ALA A 533 -5.67 2.53 12.09
CA ALA A 533 -5.23 3.51 11.10
C ALA A 533 -6.06 3.43 9.80
N SER A 534 -6.31 2.21 9.31
CA SER A 534 -7.06 1.95 8.08
C SER A 534 -8.53 2.33 8.19
N VAL A 535 -9.19 2.01 9.32
CA VAL A 535 -10.56 2.44 9.61
C VAL A 535 -10.65 3.96 9.65
N THR A 536 -9.71 4.62 10.34
CA THR A 536 -9.66 6.07 10.48
C THR A 536 -9.47 6.75 9.12
N ALA A 537 -8.48 6.31 8.34
CA ALA A 537 -8.22 6.83 6.99
C ALA A 537 -9.43 6.63 6.06
N THR A 538 -10.05 5.45 6.07
CA THR A 538 -11.23 5.14 5.25
C THR A 538 -12.42 6.02 5.63
N PHE A 539 -12.62 6.27 6.93
CA PHE A 539 -13.64 7.19 7.40
C PHE A 539 -13.40 8.63 6.93
N VAL A 540 -12.16 9.12 7.00
CA VAL A 540 -11.80 10.46 6.52
C VAL A 540 -12.03 10.61 5.01
N VAL A 541 -11.64 9.62 4.21
CA VAL A 541 -11.90 9.59 2.75
C VAL A 541 -13.40 9.60 2.47
N ALA A 542 -14.16 8.74 3.16
CA ALA A 542 -15.60 8.66 3.03
C ALA A 542 -16.28 10.00 3.36
N LEU A 543 -15.89 10.61 4.48
CA LEU A 543 -16.38 11.91 4.94
C LEU A 543 -16.09 13.01 3.92
N ALA A 544 -14.83 13.13 3.46
CA ALA A 544 -14.44 14.13 2.46
C ALA A 544 -15.23 13.94 1.15
N SER A 545 -15.43 12.69 0.72
CA SER A 545 -16.16 12.36 -0.51
C SER A 545 -17.65 12.74 -0.46
N VAL A 546 -18.22 12.99 0.72
CA VAL A 546 -19.64 13.34 0.91
C VAL A 546 -19.79 14.79 1.35
N ALA A 547 -19.05 15.21 2.36
CA ALA A 547 -19.16 16.53 2.97
C ALA A 547 -18.78 17.65 1.98
N VAL A 548 -17.67 17.49 1.25
CA VAL A 548 -17.20 18.53 0.31
C VAL A 548 -18.19 18.72 -0.84
N PRO A 549 -18.68 17.67 -1.53
CA PRO A 549 -19.74 17.83 -2.53
C PRO A 549 -21.06 18.37 -1.95
N ALA A 550 -21.43 17.99 -0.73
CA ALA A 550 -22.64 18.51 -0.08
C ALA A 550 -22.54 20.01 0.18
N VAL A 551 -21.41 20.50 0.70
CA VAL A 551 -21.16 21.93 0.88
C VAL A 551 -21.14 22.65 -0.46
N ALA A 552 -20.41 22.13 -1.45
CA ALA A 552 -20.37 22.70 -2.79
C ALA A 552 -21.76 22.77 -3.43
N SER A 553 -22.57 21.72 -3.30
CA SER A 553 -23.93 21.70 -3.85
C SER A 553 -24.83 22.79 -3.24
N ARG A 554 -24.67 23.10 -1.95
CA ARG A 554 -25.38 24.20 -1.28
C ARG A 554 -24.90 25.56 -1.79
N LEU A 555 -23.58 25.73 -1.92
CA LEU A 555 -22.99 26.99 -2.39
C LEU A 555 -23.35 27.31 -3.85
N PHE A 556 -23.48 26.30 -4.71
CA PHE A 556 -23.77 26.47 -6.13
C PHE A 556 -25.25 26.25 -6.51
N GLY A 557 -26.13 25.98 -5.55
CA GLY A 557 -27.56 25.77 -5.79
C GLY A 557 -27.89 24.48 -6.54
N SER A 558 -27.03 23.45 -6.44
CA SER A 558 -27.09 22.19 -7.21
C SER A 558 -27.94 21.09 -6.55
N GLY A 559 -28.89 21.44 -5.69
CA GLY A 559 -29.80 20.48 -5.02
C GLY A 559 -29.20 19.73 -3.82
N ARG A 560 -29.93 18.73 -3.29
CA ARG A 560 -29.47 17.91 -2.16
C ARG A 560 -28.67 16.70 -2.65
N VAL A 561 -27.56 16.42 -1.97
CA VAL A 561 -26.73 15.23 -2.18
C VAL A 561 -27.33 14.06 -1.39
N HIS A 562 -27.50 12.92 -2.08
CA HIS A 562 -27.89 11.65 -1.47
C HIS A 562 -26.72 10.68 -1.51
N THR A 563 -26.52 9.94 -0.43
CA THR A 563 -25.44 8.96 -0.28
C THR A 563 -25.98 7.54 -0.32
N THR A 564 -25.40 6.73 -1.19
CA THR A 564 -25.75 5.31 -1.34
C THR A 564 -24.49 4.45 -1.30
N VAL A 565 -24.55 3.35 -0.56
CA VAL A 565 -23.54 2.29 -0.60
C VAL A 565 -23.67 1.55 -1.94
N ASP A 566 -22.63 1.59 -2.76
CA ASP A 566 -22.57 0.84 -4.02
C ASP A 566 -21.83 -0.49 -3.79
N PRO A 567 -22.53 -1.64 -3.87
CA PRO A 567 -21.90 -2.95 -3.67
C PRO A 567 -20.81 -3.26 -4.69
N ARG A 568 -20.80 -2.59 -5.85
CA ARG A 568 -19.73 -2.75 -6.86
C ARG A 568 -18.39 -2.24 -6.37
N GLY A 569 -18.39 -1.26 -5.46
CA GLY A 569 -17.18 -0.75 -4.82
C GLY A 569 -16.39 -1.87 -4.16
N PHE A 570 -17.06 -2.77 -3.43
CA PHE A 570 -16.41 -3.91 -2.78
C PHE A 570 -15.72 -4.86 -3.76
N LEU A 571 -16.31 -5.10 -4.94
CA LEU A 571 -15.70 -5.96 -5.95
C LEU A 571 -14.43 -5.33 -6.54
N VAL A 572 -14.45 -4.02 -6.78
CA VAL A 572 -13.26 -3.29 -7.25
C VAL A 572 -12.17 -3.34 -6.19
N ILE A 573 -12.51 -3.07 -4.93
CA ILE A 573 -11.56 -3.12 -3.80
C ILE A 573 -10.98 -4.52 -3.65
N ALA A 574 -11.81 -5.57 -3.63
CA ALA A 574 -11.35 -6.95 -3.52
C ALA A 574 -10.45 -7.36 -4.70
N ALA A 575 -10.80 -6.99 -5.93
CA ALA A 575 -9.99 -7.28 -7.10
C ALA A 575 -8.62 -6.59 -7.04
N THR A 576 -8.57 -5.35 -6.56
CA THR A 576 -7.31 -4.61 -6.42
C THR A 576 -6.47 -5.12 -5.26
N VAL A 577 -7.08 -5.47 -4.14
CA VAL A 577 -6.39 -6.13 -3.01
C VAL A 577 -5.74 -7.41 -3.51
N ALA A 578 -6.48 -8.25 -4.25
CA ALA A 578 -5.96 -9.46 -4.86
C ALA A 578 -4.84 -9.18 -5.87
N ALA A 579 -5.00 -8.18 -6.75
CA ALA A 579 -3.99 -7.79 -7.73
C ALA A 579 -2.71 -7.26 -7.06
N SER A 580 -2.84 -6.42 -6.04
CA SER A 580 -1.71 -5.87 -5.28
C SER A 580 -0.93 -6.98 -4.58
N ARG A 581 -1.65 -7.97 -4.04
CA ARG A 581 -1.04 -9.15 -3.42
C ARG A 581 -0.34 -10.04 -4.45
N PHE A 582 -1.00 -10.30 -5.58
CA PHE A 582 -0.45 -11.14 -6.65
C PHE A 582 0.79 -10.52 -7.30
N LEU A 583 0.78 -9.20 -7.50
CA LEU A 583 1.86 -8.45 -8.13
C LEU A 583 2.93 -7.97 -7.13
N GLY A 584 2.75 -8.22 -5.83
CA GLY A 584 3.68 -7.78 -4.79
C GLY A 584 3.86 -6.26 -4.73
N LEU A 585 2.82 -5.47 -5.03
CA LEU A 585 2.95 -4.02 -5.12
C LEU A 585 3.31 -3.38 -3.78
N GLU A 586 4.24 -2.44 -3.83
CA GLU A 586 4.80 -1.74 -2.68
C GLU A 586 4.94 -0.26 -3.05
N PRO A 587 3.98 0.61 -2.67
CA PRO A 587 2.80 0.34 -1.84
C PRO A 587 1.69 -0.46 -2.55
N PRO A 588 0.81 -1.16 -1.82
CA PRO A 588 -0.37 -1.79 -2.42
C PRO A 588 -1.31 -0.72 -2.99
N LEU A 589 -1.99 -1.05 -4.09
CA LEU A 589 -3.05 -0.21 -4.63
C LEU A 589 -4.25 -0.28 -3.67
N LEU A 590 -4.43 0.75 -2.87
CA LEU A 590 -5.53 0.85 -1.93
C LEU A 590 -6.65 1.70 -2.51
N PHE A 591 -7.85 1.12 -2.58
CA PHE A 591 -9.05 1.81 -3.00
C PHE A 591 -10.08 1.74 -1.89
N ALA A 592 -10.64 2.89 -1.51
CA ALA A 592 -11.54 2.97 -0.35
C ALA A 592 -13.00 3.25 -0.73
N LEU A 593 -13.33 3.25 -2.03
CA LEU A 593 -14.62 3.78 -2.46
C LEU A 593 -15.76 2.75 -2.45
N VAL A 594 -16.60 2.84 -1.43
CA VAL A 594 -17.89 2.12 -1.35
C VAL A 594 -19.09 3.07 -1.40
N LEU A 595 -18.86 4.38 -1.17
CA LEU A 595 -19.93 5.37 -1.18
C LEU A 595 -20.04 6.09 -2.52
N THR A 596 -21.23 6.05 -3.09
CA THR A 596 -21.62 6.89 -4.23
C THR A 596 -22.45 8.05 -3.72
N ALA A 597 -22.04 9.27 -4.06
CA ALA A 597 -22.81 10.48 -3.82
C ALA A 597 -23.45 10.91 -5.14
N SER A 598 -24.76 11.07 -5.17
CA SER A 598 -25.50 11.55 -6.33
C SER A 598 -26.31 12.80 -5.99
N THR A 599 -26.50 13.67 -6.99
CA THR A 599 -27.35 14.86 -6.88
C THR A 599 -28.74 14.56 -7.41
N SER A 600 -29.76 15.26 -6.91
CA SER A 600 -31.16 15.06 -7.34
C SER A 600 -31.37 15.33 -8.84
N LEU A 601 -32.34 14.64 -9.44
CA LEU A 601 -32.65 14.57 -10.88
C LEU A 601 -32.94 15.92 -11.61
N ALA A 602 -33.12 17.03 -10.88
CA ALA A 602 -33.51 18.33 -11.45
C ALA A 602 -32.32 19.26 -11.80
N VAL A 603 -31.10 18.74 -11.83
CA VAL A 603 -29.88 19.55 -11.97
C VAL A 603 -29.31 19.46 -13.38
N SER A 604 -28.79 20.57 -13.92
CA SER A 604 -28.15 20.58 -15.24
C SER A 604 -26.90 19.69 -15.28
N ARG A 605 -26.61 19.07 -16.44
CA ARG A 605 -25.40 18.25 -16.66
C ARG A 605 -24.10 18.97 -16.27
N VAL A 606 -24.05 20.29 -16.45
CA VAL A 606 -22.88 21.11 -16.09
C VAL A 606 -22.73 21.22 -14.58
N ALA A 607 -23.83 21.39 -13.84
CA ALA A 607 -23.78 21.46 -12.38
C ALA A 607 -23.45 20.10 -11.75
N GLU A 608 -23.97 19.00 -12.30
CA GLU A 608 -23.60 17.64 -11.90
C GLU A 608 -22.11 17.37 -12.13
N GLY A 609 -21.58 17.73 -13.30
CA GLY A 609 -20.15 17.59 -13.60
C GLY A 609 -19.25 18.46 -12.74
N ARG A 610 -19.68 19.66 -12.33
CA ARG A 610 -18.93 20.51 -11.38
C ARG A 610 -18.83 19.86 -10.00
N VAL A 611 -19.94 19.34 -9.48
CA VAL A 611 -19.96 18.63 -8.18
C VAL A 611 -19.09 17.38 -8.23
N ALA A 612 -19.15 16.64 -9.33
CA ALA A 612 -18.28 15.47 -9.57
C ALA A 612 -16.79 15.84 -9.64
N GLY A 613 -16.45 16.93 -10.34
CA GLY A 613 -15.07 17.43 -10.40
C GLY A 613 -14.55 17.88 -9.05
N ILE A 614 -15.37 18.61 -8.27
CA ILE A 614 -15.02 19.03 -6.90
C ILE A 614 -14.78 17.81 -5.99
N ARG A 615 -15.59 16.77 -6.11
CA ARG A 615 -15.42 15.52 -5.36
C ARG A 615 -14.06 14.88 -5.64
N ILE A 616 -13.72 14.69 -6.92
CA ILE A 616 -12.45 14.08 -7.34
C ILE A 616 -11.27 14.94 -6.86
N LEU A 617 -11.34 16.25 -7.09
CA LEU A 617 -10.28 17.18 -6.71
C LEU A 617 -10.08 17.23 -5.18
N SER A 618 -11.17 17.17 -4.41
CA SER A 618 -11.06 17.18 -2.94
C SER A 618 -10.33 15.97 -2.39
N LEU A 619 -10.52 14.80 -3.00
CA LEU A 619 -9.79 13.59 -2.63
C LEU A 619 -8.33 13.65 -3.09
N ALA A 620 -8.05 14.20 -4.27
CA ALA A 620 -6.70 14.41 -4.75
C ALA A 620 -5.91 15.36 -3.83
N VAL A 621 -6.53 16.46 -3.41
CA VAL A 621 -5.94 17.43 -2.47
C VAL A 621 -5.72 16.80 -1.09
N LEU A 622 -6.70 16.04 -0.59
CA LEU A 622 -6.56 15.32 0.68
C LEU A 622 -5.38 14.34 0.67
N GLY A 623 -5.25 13.56 -0.41
CA GLY A 623 -4.15 12.63 -0.57
C GLY A 623 -2.79 13.32 -0.67
N GLY A 624 -2.68 14.37 -1.48
CA GLY A 624 -1.46 15.17 -1.61
C GLY A 624 -1.05 15.86 -0.30
N ALA A 625 -2.01 16.42 0.44
CA ALA A 625 -1.76 17.05 1.74
C ALA A 625 -1.32 16.02 2.80
N SER A 626 -1.96 14.84 2.81
CA SER A 626 -1.58 13.73 3.69
C SER A 626 -0.16 13.25 3.40
N TRP A 627 0.22 13.18 2.11
CA TRP A 627 1.58 12.81 1.71
C TRP A 627 2.60 13.86 2.14
N ALA A 628 2.34 15.14 1.87
CA ALA A 628 3.23 16.23 2.30
C ALA A 628 3.43 16.19 3.82
N LEU A 629 2.35 16.02 4.59
CA LEU A 629 2.43 15.90 6.04
C LEU A 629 3.22 14.66 6.47
N GLY A 630 3.00 13.51 5.82
CA GLY A 630 3.74 12.27 6.09
C GLY A 630 5.24 12.36 5.77
N SER A 631 5.64 13.22 4.82
CA SER A 631 7.05 13.45 4.51
C SER A 631 7.78 14.34 5.54
N VAL A 632 7.03 15.21 6.23
CA VAL A 632 7.59 16.13 7.25
C VAL A 632 7.49 15.55 8.65
N PHE A 633 6.48 14.73 8.94
CA PHE A 633 6.22 14.16 10.26
C PHE A 633 7.44 13.45 10.90
N PRO A 634 8.23 12.61 10.18
CA PRO A 634 9.42 11.97 10.74
C PRO A 634 10.50 12.96 11.20
N LEU A 635 10.54 14.18 10.63
CA LEU A 635 11.51 15.21 11.01
C LEU A 635 11.27 15.77 12.42
N LEU A 636 10.11 15.48 13.01
CA LEU A 636 9.80 15.85 14.39
C LEU A 636 10.48 14.95 15.43
N GLY A 637 11.14 13.85 15.00
CA GLY A 637 11.87 12.95 15.88
C GLY A 637 11.01 12.19 16.90
N LEU A 638 9.70 12.13 16.68
CA LEU A 638 8.75 11.41 17.54
C LEU A 638 8.79 9.91 17.24
N GLY A 639 8.93 9.07 18.26
CA GLY A 639 8.95 7.62 18.16
C GLY A 639 7.80 6.93 18.91
N GLY A 640 7.70 5.61 18.72
CA GLY A 640 6.74 4.74 19.41
C GLY A 640 5.31 4.77 18.83
N PHE A 641 4.36 4.18 19.57
CA PHE A 641 3.01 3.83 19.09
C PHE A 641 2.30 4.97 18.36
N ALA A 642 2.31 6.17 18.95
CA ALA A 642 1.61 7.32 18.39
C ALA A 642 2.24 7.78 17.06
N ALA A 643 3.57 7.78 16.97
CA ALA A 643 4.28 8.15 15.75
C ALA A 643 4.03 7.13 14.64
N SER A 644 4.09 5.84 14.96
CA SER A 644 3.84 4.76 14.02
C SER A 644 2.36 4.76 13.57
N LEU A 645 1.41 5.00 14.48
CA LEU A 645 -0.02 5.12 14.17
C LEU A 645 -0.31 6.30 13.24
N VAL A 646 0.29 7.48 13.50
CA VAL A 646 0.11 8.67 12.65
C VAL A 646 0.71 8.41 11.27
N THR A 647 1.91 7.83 11.20
CA THR A 647 2.59 7.51 9.94
C THR A 647 1.76 6.53 9.10
N GLU A 648 1.25 5.46 9.71
CA GLU A 648 0.35 4.51 9.04
C GLU A 648 -0.94 5.19 8.58
N THR A 649 -1.55 6.02 9.42
CA THR A 649 -2.78 6.73 9.07
C THR A 649 -2.57 7.64 7.87
N LEU A 650 -1.48 8.42 7.85
CA LEU A 650 -1.12 9.30 6.73
C LEU A 650 -0.79 8.51 5.46
N ASN A 651 -0.11 7.38 5.58
CA ASN A 651 0.27 6.54 4.44
C ASN A 651 -0.94 5.82 3.82
N VAL A 652 -1.85 5.29 4.65
CA VAL A 652 -3.10 4.68 4.19
C VAL A 652 -4.04 5.76 3.63
N LEU A 653 -4.15 6.92 4.28
CA LEU A 653 -4.98 8.04 3.81
C LEU A 653 -4.52 8.55 2.45
N THR A 654 -3.21 8.71 2.25
CA THR A 654 -2.61 9.10 0.96
C THR A 654 -3.00 8.14 -0.15
N ALA A 655 -2.75 6.85 0.04
CA ALA A 655 -3.02 5.82 -0.95
C ALA A 655 -4.53 5.70 -1.24
N ALA A 656 -5.36 5.64 -0.18
CA ALA A 656 -6.80 5.51 -0.29
C ALA A 656 -7.46 6.72 -0.97
N ALA A 657 -7.01 7.95 -0.66
CA ALA A 657 -7.57 9.17 -1.24
C ALA A 657 -7.20 9.33 -2.73
N LEU A 658 -5.92 9.14 -3.09
CA LEU A 658 -5.46 9.25 -4.48
C LEU A 658 -6.04 8.12 -5.35
N GLY A 659 -6.00 6.88 -4.87
CA GLY A 659 -6.59 5.75 -5.60
C GLY A 659 -8.11 5.90 -5.78
N SER A 660 -8.80 6.44 -4.78
CA SER A 660 -10.24 6.75 -4.91
C SER A 660 -10.51 7.85 -5.94
N ALA A 661 -9.65 8.87 -6.03
CA ALA A 661 -9.75 9.90 -7.05
C ALA A 661 -9.54 9.32 -8.46
N ALA A 662 -8.57 8.42 -8.63
CA ALA A 662 -8.26 7.73 -9.88
C ALA A 662 -9.43 6.86 -10.37
N ILE A 663 -10.03 6.05 -9.51
CA ILE A 663 -11.22 5.25 -9.86
C ILE A 663 -12.40 6.15 -10.23
N MET A 664 -12.62 7.22 -9.47
CA MET A 664 -13.72 8.13 -9.77
C MET A 664 -13.57 8.82 -11.13
N LEU A 665 -12.36 8.96 -11.66
CA LEU A 665 -12.12 9.53 -12.99
C LEU A 665 -12.59 8.61 -14.12
N LEU A 666 -12.68 7.29 -13.91
CA LEU A 666 -13.06 6.35 -14.95
C LEU A 666 -14.49 6.66 -15.47
N PRO A 667 -14.66 6.97 -16.77
CA PRO A 667 -15.95 7.42 -17.32
C PRO A 667 -16.88 6.25 -17.67
N ILE A 668 -17.12 5.35 -16.71
CA ILE A 668 -17.94 4.14 -16.86
C ILE A 668 -19.31 4.26 -16.17
N GLY A 669 -20.36 3.71 -16.79
CA GLY A 669 -21.68 3.62 -16.15
C GLY A 669 -22.25 4.98 -15.75
N ALA A 670 -22.53 5.17 -14.45
CA ALA A 670 -23.04 6.41 -13.85
C ALA A 670 -22.01 7.06 -12.90
N SER A 671 -20.71 6.95 -13.20
CA SER A 671 -19.63 7.47 -12.36
C SER A 671 -19.48 9.01 -12.38
N SER A 672 -18.79 9.54 -11.37
CA SER A 672 -18.34 10.95 -11.30
C SER A 672 -17.52 11.35 -12.52
N GLY A 673 -16.64 10.46 -13.01
CA GLY A 673 -15.81 10.70 -14.17
C GLY A 673 -16.63 10.91 -15.45
N ARG A 674 -17.74 10.18 -15.59
CA ARG A 674 -18.64 10.34 -16.73
C ARG A 674 -19.39 11.67 -16.69
N SER A 675 -19.89 12.09 -15.53
CA SER A 675 -20.59 13.37 -15.40
C SER A 675 -19.63 14.54 -15.62
N LEU A 676 -18.39 14.44 -15.11
CA LEU A 676 -17.32 15.41 -15.39
C LEU A 676 -16.97 15.46 -16.89
N TRP A 677 -16.75 14.31 -17.52
CA TRP A 677 -16.45 14.20 -18.96
C TRP A 677 -17.57 14.80 -19.82
N ALA A 678 -18.83 14.54 -19.47
CA ALA A 678 -20.00 15.05 -20.19
C ALA A 678 -20.16 16.57 -20.02
N ALA A 679 -19.74 17.14 -18.89
CA ALA A 679 -19.78 18.57 -18.63
C ALA A 679 -18.61 19.32 -19.27
N SER A 680 -17.38 18.81 -19.14
CA SER A 680 -16.17 19.40 -19.71
C SER A 680 -15.07 18.36 -19.89
N ARG A 681 -14.77 18.02 -21.16
CA ARG A 681 -13.65 17.12 -21.50
C ARG A 681 -12.31 17.70 -21.08
N VAL A 682 -12.14 19.02 -21.21
CA VAL A 682 -10.89 19.71 -20.81
C VAL A 682 -10.68 19.60 -19.31
N ALA A 683 -11.72 19.80 -18.50
CA ALA A 683 -11.62 19.66 -17.05
C ALA A 683 -11.33 18.21 -16.64
N TRP A 684 -11.95 17.24 -17.32
CA TRP A 684 -11.66 15.82 -17.09
C TRP A 684 -10.20 15.48 -17.41
N VAL A 685 -9.67 15.94 -18.56
CA VAL A 685 -8.26 15.70 -18.94
C VAL A 685 -7.31 16.37 -17.97
N ALA A 686 -7.56 17.63 -17.59
CA ALA A 686 -6.69 18.35 -16.67
C ALA A 686 -6.65 17.71 -15.28
N ILE A 687 -7.81 17.37 -14.70
CA ILE A 687 -7.88 16.71 -13.39
C ILE A 687 -7.30 15.30 -13.48
N GLY A 688 -7.62 14.55 -14.55
CA GLY A 688 -7.09 13.21 -14.79
C GLY A 688 -5.57 13.19 -14.89
N PHE A 689 -4.99 14.14 -15.62
CA PHE A 689 -3.54 14.28 -15.76
C PHE A 689 -2.87 14.51 -14.41
N VAL A 690 -3.38 15.44 -13.60
CA VAL A 690 -2.82 15.75 -12.28
C VAL A 690 -2.92 14.55 -11.35
N VAL A 691 -4.09 13.91 -11.26
CA VAL A 691 -4.29 12.75 -10.36
C VAL A 691 -3.38 11.59 -10.75
N VAL A 692 -3.33 11.24 -12.04
CA VAL A 692 -2.49 10.14 -12.53
C VAL A 692 -1.01 10.47 -12.38
N ALA A 693 -0.58 11.71 -12.65
CA ALA A 693 0.81 12.12 -12.46
C ALA A 693 1.22 11.97 -10.99
N VAL A 694 0.42 12.47 -10.04
CA VAL A 694 0.69 12.35 -8.61
C VAL A 694 0.73 10.88 -8.17
N GLU A 695 -0.17 10.04 -8.68
CA GLU A 695 -0.21 8.61 -8.38
C GLU A 695 1.01 7.86 -8.96
N LEU A 696 1.49 8.23 -10.15
CA LEU A 696 2.73 7.69 -10.71
C LEU A 696 3.96 8.07 -9.89
N VAL A 697 4.03 9.31 -9.39
CA VAL A 697 5.10 9.71 -8.45
C VAL A 697 4.97 8.91 -7.15
N LEU A 698 3.75 8.69 -6.65
CA LEU A 698 3.51 7.90 -5.43
C LEU A 698 3.96 6.43 -5.57
N LEU A 699 3.75 5.83 -6.74
CA LEU A 699 4.20 4.46 -7.05
C LEU A 699 5.72 4.42 -7.29
N GLY A 700 6.28 5.49 -7.84
CA GLY A 700 7.71 5.63 -8.12
C GLY A 700 8.56 6.10 -6.95
N SER A 701 7.97 6.50 -5.81
CA SER A 701 8.68 7.09 -4.65
C SER A 701 9.47 6.08 -3.81
N GLY A 702 9.68 4.87 -4.32
CA GLY A 702 10.48 3.81 -3.71
C GLY A 702 11.94 3.87 -4.18
N THR A 703 12.54 2.72 -4.48
CA THR A 703 13.90 2.65 -5.01
C THR A 703 13.95 3.08 -6.50
N PRO A 704 15.11 3.51 -7.03
CA PRO A 704 15.26 3.81 -8.47
C PRO A 704 14.87 2.64 -9.39
N ALA A 705 15.05 1.40 -8.91
CA ALA A 705 14.59 0.19 -9.59
C ALA A 705 13.05 0.10 -9.65
N MET A 706 12.34 0.49 -8.59
CA MET A 706 10.87 0.59 -8.61
C MET A 706 10.41 1.70 -9.54
N THR A 707 11.04 2.88 -9.53
CA THR A 707 10.69 3.99 -10.42
C THR A 707 10.84 3.59 -11.90
N SER A 708 11.95 2.94 -12.25
CA SER A 708 12.18 2.44 -13.62
C SER A 708 11.23 1.29 -14.00
N ALA A 709 10.90 0.39 -13.07
CA ALA A 709 9.91 -0.67 -13.31
C ALA A 709 8.50 -0.10 -13.54
N VAL A 710 8.06 0.85 -12.70
CA VAL A 710 6.75 1.51 -12.82
C VAL A 710 6.64 2.27 -14.13
N THR A 711 7.69 2.99 -14.52
CA THR A 711 7.70 3.77 -15.77
C THR A 711 7.75 2.87 -17.03
N SER A 712 8.52 1.79 -17.02
CA SER A 712 8.62 0.84 -18.14
C SER A 712 7.37 -0.03 -18.30
N ILE A 713 6.88 -0.63 -17.21
CA ILE A 713 5.64 -1.44 -17.22
C ILE A 713 4.44 -0.52 -17.54
N GLY A 714 4.40 0.66 -16.93
CA GLY A 714 3.34 1.65 -17.15
C GLY A 714 3.29 2.14 -18.59
N SER A 715 4.44 2.42 -19.21
CA SER A 715 4.50 2.81 -20.64
C SER A 715 4.04 1.67 -21.54
N ALA A 716 4.55 0.46 -21.33
CA ALA A 716 4.17 -0.70 -22.12
C ALA A 716 2.66 -0.97 -22.03
N ALA A 717 2.09 -0.92 -20.82
CA ALA A 717 0.66 -1.12 -20.59
C ALA A 717 -0.18 0.00 -21.23
N ALA A 718 0.22 1.26 -21.09
CA ALA A 718 -0.49 2.39 -21.69
C ALA A 718 -0.46 2.31 -23.23
N VAL A 719 0.69 2.02 -23.83
CA VAL A 719 0.84 1.85 -25.27
C VAL A 719 0.02 0.66 -25.77
N ALA A 720 0.11 -0.50 -25.12
CA ALA A 720 -0.68 -1.67 -25.47
C ALA A 720 -2.19 -1.39 -25.41
N CYS A 721 -2.64 -0.70 -24.36
CA CYS A 721 -4.05 -0.30 -24.21
C CYS A 721 -4.48 0.64 -25.35
N ILE A 722 -3.67 1.65 -25.68
CA ILE A 722 -3.94 2.58 -26.79
C ILE A 722 -4.02 1.82 -28.11
N VAL A 723 -3.04 0.97 -28.40
CA VAL A 723 -2.99 0.16 -29.64
C VAL A 723 -4.22 -0.73 -29.74
N LEU A 724 -4.58 -1.46 -28.69
CA LEU A 724 -5.78 -2.30 -28.66
C LEU A 724 -7.06 -1.47 -28.91
N CYS A 725 -7.19 -0.32 -28.25
CA CYS A 725 -8.35 0.53 -28.44
C CYS A 725 -8.42 1.14 -29.84
N LEU A 726 -7.28 1.54 -30.43
CA LEU A 726 -7.20 2.02 -31.80
C LEU A 726 -7.56 0.91 -32.78
N SER A 727 -7.04 -0.31 -32.60
CA SER A 727 -7.36 -1.46 -33.44
C SER A 727 -8.85 -1.77 -33.44
N VAL A 728 -9.49 -1.80 -32.26
CA VAL A 728 -10.95 -2.02 -32.17
C VAL A 728 -11.73 -0.85 -32.79
N TRP A 729 -11.25 0.39 -32.63
CA TRP A 729 -11.88 1.56 -33.24
C TRP A 729 -11.80 1.53 -34.76
N ILE A 730 -10.61 1.26 -35.33
CA ILE A 730 -10.37 1.14 -36.77
C ILE A 730 -11.22 0.01 -37.35
N TRP A 731 -11.20 -1.16 -36.70
CA TRP A 731 -12.00 -2.31 -37.12
C TRP A 731 -13.48 -1.94 -37.22
N ARG A 732 -14.04 -1.30 -36.18
CA ARG A 732 -15.44 -0.91 -36.17
C ARG A 732 -15.80 0.20 -37.14
N ARG A 733 -14.88 1.14 -37.37
CA ARG A 733 -15.16 2.32 -38.20
C ARG A 733 -15.02 2.05 -39.68
N TYR A 734 -14.08 1.16 -40.07
CA TYR A 734 -13.68 0.97 -41.46
C TYR A 734 -13.80 -0.48 -41.95
N ILE A 735 -13.45 -1.47 -41.13
CA ILE A 735 -13.38 -2.87 -41.58
C ILE A 735 -14.75 -3.55 -41.51
N ALA A 736 -15.43 -3.48 -40.36
CA ALA A 736 -16.73 -4.11 -40.18
C ALA A 736 -17.79 -3.64 -41.20
N PRO A 737 -17.93 -2.33 -41.51
CA PRO A 737 -18.87 -1.88 -42.54
C PRO A 737 -18.52 -2.37 -43.96
N ALA A 738 -17.23 -2.45 -44.31
CA ALA A 738 -16.80 -2.92 -45.63
C ALA A 738 -17.10 -4.42 -45.85
N LEU A 739 -16.97 -5.24 -44.80
CA LEU A 739 -17.33 -6.65 -44.84
C LEU A 739 -18.85 -6.89 -44.93
N GLU A 740 -19.66 -5.99 -44.35
CA GLU A 740 -21.11 -6.01 -44.50
C GLU A 740 -21.56 -5.61 -45.92
N GLU A 741 -20.82 -4.72 -46.60
CA GLU A 741 -21.07 -4.37 -48.01
C GLU A 741 -20.69 -5.51 -48.98
N GLU A 742 -19.61 -6.26 -48.73
CA GLU A 742 -19.21 -7.40 -49.57
C GLU A 742 -20.09 -8.65 -49.39
N SER A 743 -20.69 -8.84 -48.21
CA SER A 743 -21.59 -9.97 -47.93
C SER A 743 -23.06 -9.72 -48.30
N GLY A 744 -23.39 -8.51 -48.76
CA GLY A 744 -24.70 -8.12 -49.27
C GLY A 744 -24.88 -8.25 -50.79
N LEU A 745 -23.93 -8.88 -51.50
CA LEU A 745 -23.99 -9.21 -52.93
C LEU A 745 -24.44 -10.65 -53.17
#